data_AF-A0ABD3WZC4-F1
#
_entry.id   AF-A0ABD3WZC4-F1
#
_cell.length_a   1.000
_cell.length_b   1.000
_cell.length_c   1.000
_cell.angle_alpha   90.00
_cell.angle_beta   90.00
_cell.angle_gamma   90.00
#
_symmetry.space_group_name_H-M   'P 1'
#
loop_
_entity.id
_entity.type
_entity.pdbx_description
1 polymer ?
#
loop_
_entity_poly.entity_id
_entity_poly.type
_entity_poly.pdbx_seq_one_letter_code
_entity_poly.pdbx_strand_id
1 'polypeptide(L)'
;MTDKINFGDRTKMATLFPFIAIFVKICTRASIRLFNCLCFINASLRRYLVLGRRNKAKQTMLGLVVVLLTYYMYQTLTMPVRFLFTNDNINTQCIIPDLDPFDKSIMKFVWHPDPIRCDPTPSLMYIDDEGFLKLNVSSVHYYGKEDFKCSYRILLRHKNDDYHVTFGDAVEFKPPVKVPADFIRVTCTNVNSKTVYDNLHVNIDTQKVRKEKDVLSEDDSHFSVFMFGLDSTSRLSAIRKLTKTYEYITKELKAFVFKGYMKVADNTFPNLVPVLTGKRAWTNELPLNNYIDDPIDNFPFIWKNFSQAKYVTYFAEDYPEIATFNTNAGGFLDEPTDHYMRPFMLGMKKIDLVQFVLNSVMIQFEYSKLHLRKQSSLCFGNQPRHAILIDYYRRFVRAYKNQRRFGFSWLTEICHEFINFLELGDEDIFKFFKFLKEDGHLDRAFLIFYSDHGSRIDDIRNTFVGRIEERMPLLSIIVPNVLLQKYPDLQQNLQENSERLTTNFDLHETLKDIVQGNYDLHGVLKKQVPSRGVSLFKPISNTRSCAEAWIPENYCACYKSDVLNPNDPVLEKVANFIVHHINNLLTKYKDMCAKLKLLKVQEAQLISSGLSAKGEEETRLTFYKFISKPEKEKHRRYLVVLETVPGNALFEGTVDYHIEKGFEVLGDISRTNKYGNQSHCVKERRLKLYCLCNS
;
A
#
# COMPACT_ATOMS: atom_id res chain seq x y z
N MET A 1 -31.11 51.20 -29.11
CA MET A 1 -31.65 50.81 -30.42
C MET A 1 -31.91 49.32 -30.37
N THR A 2 -33.16 48.97 -30.64
CA THR A 2 -33.68 47.62 -30.92
C THR A 2 -32.80 46.89 -31.92
N ASP A 3 -32.49 45.62 -31.68
CA ASP A 3 -32.50 44.63 -32.76
C ASP A 3 -32.76 43.21 -32.26
N LYS A 4 -33.72 42.58 -32.94
CA LYS A 4 -34.23 41.23 -32.78
C LYS A 4 -33.25 40.23 -33.42
N ILE A 5 -33.05 39.08 -32.80
CA ILE A 5 -32.53 37.89 -33.50
C ILE A 5 -33.64 36.84 -33.57
N ASN A 6 -33.97 36.50 -34.83
CA ASN A 6 -34.95 35.53 -35.28
C ASN A 6 -34.68 34.12 -34.77
N PHE A 7 -35.74 33.46 -34.30
CA PHE A 7 -35.81 32.01 -34.21
C PHE A 7 -36.19 31.43 -35.57
N GLY A 8 -35.31 30.61 -36.15
CA GLY A 8 -35.65 29.86 -37.35
C GLY A 8 -34.51 29.00 -37.85
N ASP A 9 -34.35 27.80 -37.29
CA ASP A 9 -34.04 26.63 -38.12
C ASP A 9 -34.53 25.32 -37.46
N ARG A 10 -35.63 24.78 -37.98
CA ARG A 10 -36.35 23.58 -37.49
C ARG A 10 -35.78 22.27 -38.05
N THR A 11 -34.53 22.24 -38.49
CA THR A 11 -33.97 21.06 -39.18
C THR A 11 -33.03 20.18 -38.35
N LYS A 12 -32.62 20.60 -37.13
CA LYS A 12 -31.83 19.74 -36.21
C LYS A 12 -32.64 18.89 -35.22
N MET A 13 -33.96 19.06 -35.17
CA MET A 13 -34.82 18.28 -34.28
C MET A 13 -35.39 16.99 -34.91
N ALA A 14 -35.27 16.84 -36.24
CA ALA A 14 -35.82 15.68 -36.96
C ALA A 14 -34.89 14.44 -36.98
N THR A 15 -33.61 14.58 -36.64
CA THR A 15 -32.63 13.45 -36.62
C THR A 15 -32.42 12.84 -35.24
N LEU A 16 -32.88 13.48 -34.15
CA LEU A 16 -32.81 12.93 -32.78
C LEU A 16 -34.05 12.11 -32.37
N PHE A 17 -35.20 12.31 -33.00
CA PHE A 17 -36.43 11.62 -32.65
C PHE A 17 -36.41 10.08 -32.84
N PRO A 18 -35.79 9.51 -33.90
CA PRO A 18 -35.69 8.06 -34.02
C PRO A 18 -34.77 7.44 -32.96
N PHE A 19 -33.68 8.14 -32.58
CA PHE A 19 -32.75 7.67 -31.55
C PHE A 19 -33.32 7.77 -30.14
N ILE A 20 -34.07 8.84 -29.82
CA ILE A 20 -34.78 8.95 -28.54
C ILE A 20 -35.94 7.94 -28.48
N ALA A 21 -36.65 7.67 -29.57
CA ALA A 21 -37.71 6.67 -29.61
C ALA A 21 -37.16 5.22 -29.51
N ILE A 22 -35.99 4.94 -30.09
CA ILE A 22 -35.26 3.67 -29.93
C ILE A 22 -34.69 3.55 -28.52
N PHE A 23 -34.12 4.62 -27.96
CA PHE A 23 -33.60 4.66 -26.58
C PHE A 23 -34.71 4.52 -25.55
N VAL A 24 -35.87 5.15 -25.75
CA VAL A 24 -37.07 4.96 -24.92
C VAL A 24 -37.64 3.57 -25.13
N LYS A 25 -37.64 2.98 -26.33
CA LYS A 25 -38.06 1.58 -26.57
C LYS A 25 -37.09 0.54 -25.99
N ILE A 26 -35.79 0.80 -25.98
CA ILE A 26 -34.76 -0.07 -25.40
C ILE A 26 -34.77 0.07 -23.89
N CYS A 27 -34.85 1.29 -23.35
CA CYS A 27 -35.00 1.54 -21.92
C CYS A 27 -36.33 1.00 -21.40
N THR A 28 -37.45 1.15 -22.12
CA THR A 28 -38.72 0.50 -21.74
C THR A 28 -38.67 -1.00 -21.94
N ARG A 29 -38.02 -1.59 -22.96
CA ARG A 29 -37.88 -3.06 -23.06
C ARG A 29 -36.93 -3.65 -22.03
N ALA A 30 -35.87 -2.95 -21.64
CA ALA A 30 -34.91 -3.37 -20.63
C ALA A 30 -35.47 -3.17 -19.22
N SER A 31 -36.17 -2.06 -18.95
CA SER A 31 -36.90 -1.86 -17.70
C SER A 31 -38.18 -2.70 -17.62
N ILE A 32 -38.87 -3.00 -18.73
CA ILE A 32 -39.95 -4.01 -18.75
C ILE A 32 -39.36 -5.42 -18.62
N ARG A 33 -38.16 -5.74 -19.12
CA ARG A 33 -37.51 -7.03 -18.86
C ARG A 33 -36.99 -7.13 -17.42
N LEU A 34 -36.43 -6.07 -16.84
CA LEU A 34 -36.03 -6.01 -15.43
C LEU A 34 -37.25 -6.01 -14.51
N PHE A 35 -38.30 -5.25 -14.84
CA PHE A 35 -39.56 -5.21 -14.11
C PHE A 35 -40.37 -6.48 -14.32
N ASN A 36 -40.29 -7.15 -15.48
CA ASN A 36 -40.85 -8.49 -15.67
C ASN A 36 -39.99 -9.55 -15.01
N CYS A 37 -38.67 -9.39 -14.87
CA CYS A 37 -37.83 -10.31 -14.10
C CYS A 37 -38.11 -10.14 -12.61
N LEU A 38 -38.18 -8.90 -12.12
CA LEU A 38 -38.59 -8.56 -10.75
C LEU A 38 -40.05 -8.93 -10.48
N CYS A 39 -40.96 -8.79 -11.44
CA CYS A 39 -42.36 -9.23 -11.34
C CYS A 39 -42.53 -10.73 -11.54
N PHE A 40 -41.68 -11.43 -12.30
CA PHE A 40 -41.64 -12.90 -12.35
C PHE A 40 -41.05 -13.43 -11.05
N ILE A 41 -40.03 -12.79 -10.48
CA ILE A 41 -39.49 -13.11 -9.16
C ILE A 41 -40.59 -12.85 -8.12
N ASN A 42 -41.28 -11.72 -8.16
CA ASN A 42 -42.36 -11.34 -7.22
C ASN A 42 -43.65 -12.19 -7.42
N ALA A 43 -43.98 -12.61 -8.65
CA ALA A 43 -45.12 -13.48 -8.96
C ALA A 43 -44.82 -14.95 -8.67
N SER A 44 -43.60 -15.42 -8.89
CA SER A 44 -43.11 -16.73 -8.45
C SER A 44 -43.01 -16.77 -6.92
N LEU A 45 -42.54 -15.71 -6.27
CA LEU A 45 -42.56 -15.54 -4.81
C LEU A 45 -44.00 -15.52 -4.28
N ARG A 46 -44.93 -14.78 -4.89
CA ARG A 46 -46.36 -14.80 -4.51
C ARG A 46 -47.00 -16.16 -4.71
N ARG A 47 -46.76 -16.86 -5.81
CA ARG A 47 -47.29 -18.22 -6.05
C ARG A 47 -46.71 -19.25 -5.06
N TYR A 48 -45.43 -19.13 -4.68
CA TYR A 48 -44.81 -20.05 -3.70
C TYR A 48 -45.15 -19.72 -2.24
N LEU A 49 -45.35 -18.43 -1.91
CA LEU A 49 -45.83 -18.00 -0.58
C LEU A 49 -47.28 -18.45 -0.35
N VAL A 50 -48.09 -18.56 -1.40
CA VAL A 50 -49.47 -19.07 -1.34
C VAL A 50 -49.50 -20.61 -1.29
N LEU A 51 -48.51 -21.32 -1.87
CA LEU A 51 -48.49 -22.79 -1.94
C LEU A 51 -47.58 -23.48 -0.89
N GLY A 52 -46.78 -22.74 -0.11
CA GLY A 52 -45.71 -23.31 0.74
C GLY A 52 -45.91 -23.11 2.24
N ARG A 53 -47.02 -23.53 2.83
CA ARG A 53 -47.31 -23.43 4.28
C ARG A 53 -46.47 -24.33 5.21
N ARG A 54 -45.39 -24.97 4.74
CA ARG A 54 -44.71 -26.03 5.51
C ARG A 54 -43.19 -25.90 5.73
N ASN A 55 -42.50 -24.84 5.32
CA ASN A 55 -41.07 -24.75 5.62
C ASN A 55 -40.52 -23.31 5.73
N LYS A 56 -40.56 -22.74 6.94
CA LYS A 56 -39.95 -21.43 7.28
C LYS A 56 -38.49 -21.34 6.81
N ALA A 57 -37.70 -22.41 6.99
CA ALA A 57 -36.30 -22.45 6.58
C ALA A 57 -36.09 -22.21 5.06
N LYS A 58 -36.98 -22.74 4.20
CA LYS A 58 -36.90 -22.52 2.74
C LYS A 58 -37.21 -21.08 2.35
N GLN A 59 -38.14 -20.42 3.07
CA GLN A 59 -38.46 -19.01 2.86
C GLN A 59 -37.31 -18.10 3.30
N THR A 60 -36.68 -18.39 4.44
CA THR A 60 -35.52 -17.64 4.93
C THR A 60 -34.33 -17.78 3.98
N MET A 61 -34.02 -19.00 3.51
CA MET A 61 -32.96 -19.24 2.53
C MET A 61 -33.21 -18.52 1.21
N LEU A 62 -34.45 -18.53 0.69
CA LEU A 62 -34.78 -17.82 -0.54
C LEU A 62 -34.65 -16.30 -0.38
N GLY A 63 -35.06 -15.75 0.76
CA GLY A 63 -34.87 -14.33 1.09
C GLY A 63 -33.40 -13.95 1.11
N LEU A 64 -32.56 -14.79 1.71
CA LEU A 64 -31.10 -14.60 1.77
C LEU A 64 -30.47 -14.63 0.37
N VAL A 65 -30.88 -15.58 -0.48
CA VAL A 65 -30.42 -15.67 -1.88
C VAL A 65 -30.83 -14.43 -2.68
N VAL A 66 -32.07 -13.93 -2.52
CA VAL A 66 -32.52 -12.72 -3.21
C VAL A 66 -31.75 -11.48 -2.75
N VAL A 67 -31.47 -11.35 -1.45
CA VAL A 67 -30.64 -10.25 -0.91
C VAL A 67 -29.23 -10.33 -1.48
N LEU A 68 -28.60 -11.50 -1.46
CA LEU A 68 -27.25 -11.71 -2.00
C LEU A 68 -27.19 -11.44 -3.52
N LEU A 69 -28.18 -11.87 -4.30
CA LEU A 69 -28.27 -11.58 -5.73
C LEU A 69 -28.49 -10.10 -6.01
N THR A 70 -29.36 -9.44 -5.26
CA THR A 70 -29.63 -8.00 -5.39
C THR A 70 -28.39 -7.19 -5.06
N TYR A 71 -27.69 -7.59 -3.99
CA TYR A 71 -26.41 -7.00 -3.60
C TYR A 71 -25.32 -7.22 -4.65
N TYR A 72 -25.17 -8.44 -5.17
CA TYR A 72 -24.22 -8.75 -6.24
C TYR A 72 -24.51 -7.93 -7.52
N MET A 73 -25.79 -7.81 -7.89
CA MET A 73 -26.22 -6.98 -9.02
C MET A 73 -25.94 -5.50 -8.76
N TYR A 74 -26.23 -4.99 -7.56
CA TYR A 74 -25.92 -3.61 -7.17
C TYR A 74 -24.42 -3.36 -7.29
N GLN A 75 -23.59 -4.15 -6.62
CA GLN A 75 -22.13 -4.05 -6.69
C GLN A 75 -21.64 -4.06 -8.14
N THR A 76 -22.10 -5.02 -8.94
CA THR A 76 -21.71 -5.12 -10.36
C THR A 76 -22.10 -3.88 -11.16
N LEU A 77 -23.29 -3.31 -10.92
CA LEU A 77 -23.81 -2.13 -11.63
C LEU A 77 -23.20 -0.80 -11.13
N THR A 78 -22.71 -0.77 -9.89
CA THR A 78 -22.12 0.42 -9.24
C THR A 78 -20.60 0.40 -9.19
N MET A 79 -19.93 -0.61 -9.76
CA MET A 79 -18.46 -0.61 -9.82
C MET A 79 -17.95 0.61 -10.61
N PRO A 80 -16.88 1.25 -10.11
CA PRO A 80 -16.29 2.40 -10.77
C PRO A 80 -15.63 2.00 -12.10
N VAL A 81 -15.64 2.92 -13.06
CA VAL A 81 -14.96 2.71 -14.35
C VAL A 81 -13.46 2.83 -14.14
N ARG A 82 -12.68 1.85 -14.58
CA ARG A 82 -11.22 1.90 -14.53
C ARG A 82 -10.67 2.49 -15.84
N PHE A 83 -10.11 3.69 -15.75
CA PHE A 83 -9.45 4.33 -16.88
C PHE A 83 -8.00 3.88 -17.03
N LEU A 84 -7.59 3.62 -18.28
CA LEU A 84 -6.22 3.29 -18.64
C LEU A 84 -5.43 4.55 -18.98
N PHE A 85 -4.25 4.65 -18.38
CA PHE A 85 -3.30 5.73 -18.62
C PHE A 85 -1.93 5.16 -18.92
N THR A 86 -1.25 5.73 -19.92
CA THR A 86 0.16 5.46 -20.21
C THR A 86 0.93 6.78 -20.16
N ASN A 87 2.17 6.69 -19.73
CA ASN A 87 3.11 7.80 -19.80
C ASN A 87 3.73 7.81 -21.20
N ASP A 88 3.50 8.87 -21.96
CA ASP A 88 4.00 8.97 -23.34
C ASP A 88 5.52 9.29 -23.39
N ASN A 89 6.15 9.55 -22.24
CA ASN A 89 7.55 9.96 -22.17
C ASN A 89 8.35 9.20 -21.09
N ILE A 90 8.63 7.93 -21.35
CA ILE A 90 9.38 7.06 -20.41
C ILE A 90 10.91 7.14 -20.57
N ASN A 91 11.41 7.79 -21.62
CA ASN A 91 12.83 7.81 -21.97
C ASN A 91 13.56 9.08 -21.49
N THR A 92 12.85 10.11 -21.04
CA THR A 92 13.48 11.28 -20.43
C THR A 92 13.74 11.08 -18.95
N GLN A 93 14.58 11.94 -18.39
CA GLN A 93 14.78 12.06 -16.95
C GLN A 93 13.45 12.07 -16.20
N CYS A 94 13.34 11.24 -15.17
CA CYS A 94 12.18 11.23 -14.31
C CYS A 94 12.14 12.46 -13.40
N ILE A 95 11.09 13.27 -13.54
CA ILE A 95 10.75 14.30 -12.55
C ILE A 95 9.74 13.66 -11.59
N ILE A 96 10.15 13.43 -10.34
CA ILE A 96 9.31 12.76 -9.34
C ILE A 96 8.14 13.69 -8.98
N PRO A 97 6.88 13.20 -9.02
CA PRO A 97 5.73 13.98 -8.57
C PRO A 97 5.83 14.37 -7.10
N ASP A 98 5.67 15.66 -6.83
CA ASP A 98 5.45 16.20 -5.49
C ASP A 98 3.97 16.57 -5.34
N LEU A 99 3.27 15.81 -4.51
CA LEU A 99 1.81 15.83 -4.35
C LEU A 99 1.46 16.04 -2.88
N ASP A 100 0.45 16.87 -2.64
CA ASP A 100 -0.14 17.07 -1.31
C ASP A 100 -0.85 15.78 -0.87
N PRO A 101 -0.43 15.13 0.25
CA PRO A 101 -1.14 13.98 0.79
C PRO A 101 -2.61 14.28 1.11
N PHE A 102 -2.97 15.53 1.37
CA PHE A 102 -4.30 15.99 1.77
C PHE A 102 -5.04 16.74 0.65
N ASP A 103 -4.69 16.48 -0.61
CA ASP A 103 -5.37 17.09 -1.76
C ASP A 103 -6.89 16.88 -1.69
N LYS A 104 -7.65 17.95 -1.98
CA LYS A 104 -9.12 17.96 -1.88
C LYS A 104 -9.78 16.87 -2.73
N SER A 105 -9.19 16.47 -3.85
CA SER A 105 -9.70 15.40 -4.72
C SER A 105 -9.67 14.04 -4.03
N ILE A 106 -8.72 13.81 -3.11
CA ILE A 106 -8.56 12.59 -2.31
C ILE A 106 -9.40 12.65 -1.03
N MET A 107 -9.39 13.80 -0.34
CA MET A 107 -9.96 13.90 1.01
C MET A 107 -11.46 13.57 1.09
N LYS A 108 -12.20 13.66 -0.03
CA LYS A 108 -13.60 13.22 -0.09
C LYS A 108 -13.81 11.71 0.14
N PHE A 109 -12.76 10.89 -0.01
CA PHE A 109 -12.79 9.44 0.22
C PHE A 109 -12.22 9.03 1.57
N VAL A 110 -11.59 9.97 2.27
CA VAL A 110 -10.91 9.73 3.54
C VAL A 110 -11.88 9.94 4.70
N TRP A 111 -12.01 8.93 5.56
CA TRP A 111 -12.80 8.98 6.78
C TRP A 111 -12.21 8.07 7.85
N HIS A 112 -12.53 8.34 9.12
CA HIS A 112 -11.99 7.60 10.27
C HIS A 112 -12.92 6.44 10.67
N PRO A 113 -12.44 5.19 10.70
CA PRO A 113 -13.23 4.05 11.17
C PRO A 113 -13.35 4.01 12.69
N ASP A 114 -14.44 3.40 13.17
CA ASP A 114 -14.58 3.07 14.58
C ASP A 114 -13.56 2.01 15.00
N PRO A 115 -13.04 2.03 16.24
CA PRO A 115 -12.13 1.00 16.73
C PRO A 115 -12.72 -0.41 16.63
N ILE A 116 -11.88 -1.39 16.33
CA ILE A 116 -12.27 -2.81 16.27
C ILE A 116 -12.73 -3.27 17.66
N ARG A 117 -13.97 -3.77 17.74
CA ARG A 117 -14.55 -4.34 18.96
C ARG A 117 -14.67 -5.85 18.82
N CYS A 118 -13.80 -6.59 19.49
CA CYS A 118 -13.85 -8.05 19.57
C CYS A 118 -14.60 -8.52 20.82
N ASP A 119 -14.73 -9.83 20.99
CA ASP A 119 -15.26 -10.40 22.24
C ASP A 119 -14.42 -9.88 23.43
N PRO A 120 -15.03 -9.23 24.45
CA PRO A 120 -14.29 -8.71 25.59
C PRO A 120 -13.80 -9.83 26.53
N THR A 121 -14.26 -11.07 26.34
CA THR A 121 -13.89 -12.21 27.19
C THR A 121 -12.41 -12.56 26.99
N PRO A 122 -11.56 -12.47 28.02
CA PRO A 122 -10.15 -12.83 27.90
C PRO A 122 -9.98 -14.32 27.65
N SER A 123 -9.04 -14.72 26.80
CA SER A 123 -8.77 -16.14 26.53
C SER A 123 -8.48 -16.95 27.79
N LEU A 124 -9.13 -18.12 27.91
CA LEU A 124 -8.93 -19.09 29.01
C LEU A 124 -7.52 -19.68 29.01
N MET A 125 -6.96 -19.91 27.83
CA MET A 125 -5.64 -20.51 27.65
C MET A 125 -4.76 -19.52 26.88
N TYR A 126 -3.46 -19.54 27.14
CA TYR A 126 -2.49 -18.74 26.40
C TYR A 126 -1.14 -19.44 26.33
N ILE A 127 -0.34 -19.05 25.33
CA ILE A 127 1.05 -19.47 25.24
C ILE A 127 1.90 -18.27 25.65
N ASP A 128 2.76 -18.45 26.65
CA ASP A 128 3.67 -17.38 27.09
C ASP A 128 4.82 -17.15 26.09
N ASP A 129 5.68 -16.20 26.40
CA ASP A 129 6.83 -15.85 25.56
C ASP A 129 7.91 -16.93 25.50
N GLU A 130 7.89 -17.85 26.46
CA GLU A 130 8.76 -19.01 26.49
C GLU A 130 8.14 -20.19 25.72
N GLY A 131 6.92 -20.09 25.19
CA GLY A 131 6.29 -21.18 24.44
C GLY A 131 5.63 -22.25 25.32
N PHE A 132 5.32 -21.93 26.58
CA PHE A 132 4.53 -22.81 27.46
C PHE A 132 3.05 -22.47 27.37
N LEU A 133 2.21 -23.50 27.16
CA LEU A 133 0.77 -23.39 27.26
C LEU A 133 0.36 -23.31 28.74
N LYS A 134 -0.42 -22.29 29.08
CA LYS A 134 -0.83 -21.97 30.45
C LYS A 134 -2.32 -21.65 30.53
N LEU A 135 -2.91 -21.97 31.69
CA LEU A 135 -4.25 -21.53 32.06
C LEU A 135 -4.18 -20.07 32.51
N ASN A 136 -5.05 -19.22 31.98
CA ASN A 136 -5.26 -17.87 32.45
C ASN A 136 -6.20 -17.89 33.67
N VAL A 137 -5.61 -18.01 34.86
CA VAL A 137 -6.37 -18.08 36.12
C VAL A 137 -7.31 -16.88 36.29
N SER A 138 -6.89 -15.69 35.84
CA SER A 138 -7.69 -14.47 35.95
C SER A 138 -8.96 -14.50 35.10
N SER A 139 -9.00 -15.28 34.01
CA SER A 139 -10.15 -15.35 33.11
C SER A 139 -11.12 -16.49 33.42
N VAL A 140 -10.76 -17.41 34.32
CA VAL A 140 -11.58 -18.60 34.66
C VAL A 140 -13.04 -18.24 34.93
N HIS A 141 -13.29 -17.18 35.70
CA HIS A 141 -14.63 -16.75 36.08
C HIS A 141 -15.56 -16.40 34.90
N TYR A 142 -15.02 -16.06 33.71
CA TYR A 142 -15.82 -15.85 32.50
C TYR A 142 -16.31 -17.16 31.85
N TYR A 143 -15.63 -18.27 32.12
CA TYR A 143 -15.90 -19.59 31.54
C TYR A 143 -16.62 -20.55 32.50
N GLY A 144 -16.85 -20.10 33.74
CA GLY A 144 -17.49 -20.87 34.81
C GLY A 144 -16.60 -20.97 36.05
N LYS A 145 -17.18 -21.30 37.22
CA LYS A 145 -16.43 -21.59 38.44
C LYS A 145 -16.10 -23.09 38.60
N GLU A 146 -16.24 -23.85 37.52
CA GLU A 146 -16.12 -25.31 37.47
C GLU A 146 -14.69 -25.71 37.07
N ASP A 147 -14.29 -26.93 37.43
CA ASP A 147 -13.05 -27.51 36.90
C ASP A 147 -13.18 -27.75 35.39
N PHE A 148 -12.12 -27.43 34.65
CA PHE A 148 -12.06 -27.60 33.19
C PHE A 148 -11.18 -28.79 32.82
N LYS A 149 -11.61 -29.57 31.83
CA LYS A 149 -10.76 -30.54 31.14
C LYS A 149 -10.32 -29.94 29.82
N CYS A 150 -9.05 -29.60 29.71
CA CYS A 150 -8.46 -29.02 28.51
C CYS A 150 -7.61 -30.02 27.74
N SER A 151 -7.62 -29.91 26.42
CA SER A 151 -6.74 -30.64 25.53
C SER A 151 -6.27 -29.73 24.40
N TYR A 152 -5.13 -30.05 23.79
CA TYR A 152 -4.66 -29.35 22.60
C TYR A 152 -4.40 -30.33 21.46
N ARG A 153 -4.49 -29.82 20.23
CA ARG A 153 -4.15 -30.54 18.99
C ARG A 153 -3.19 -29.70 18.18
N ILE A 154 -2.15 -30.31 17.65
CA ILE A 154 -1.25 -29.65 16.71
C ILE A 154 -1.97 -29.47 15.37
N LEU A 155 -1.83 -28.30 14.76
CA LEU A 155 -2.30 -28.02 13.41
C LEU A 155 -1.21 -28.43 12.41
N LEU A 156 -1.53 -29.37 11.53
CA LEU A 156 -0.62 -30.00 10.60
C LEU A 156 -0.95 -29.61 9.17
N ARG A 157 0.07 -29.17 8.42
CA ARG A 157 0.00 -28.98 6.96
C ARG A 157 0.12 -30.34 6.26
N HIS A 158 -0.63 -30.53 5.17
CA HIS A 158 -0.48 -31.73 4.34
C HIS A 158 0.88 -31.72 3.61
N LYS A 159 1.43 -32.91 3.33
CA LYS A 159 2.64 -33.03 2.52
C LYS A 159 2.32 -32.73 1.06
N ASN A 160 3.22 -32.03 0.37
CA ASN A 160 3.07 -31.66 -1.05
C ASN A 160 1.75 -30.93 -1.34
N ASP A 161 1.30 -30.07 -0.43
CA ASP A 161 0.04 -29.36 -0.54
C ASP A 161 0.07 -28.06 0.25
N ASP A 162 -0.50 -27.00 -0.34
CA ASP A 162 -0.61 -25.69 0.28
C ASP A 162 -2.05 -25.28 0.64
N TYR A 163 -3.03 -26.15 0.42
CA TYR A 163 -4.45 -25.77 0.52
C TYR A 163 -5.17 -26.46 1.67
N HIS A 164 -4.58 -27.50 2.28
CA HIS A 164 -5.25 -28.27 3.33
C HIS A 164 -4.40 -28.42 4.60
N VAL A 165 -5.13 -28.41 5.71
CA VAL A 165 -4.60 -28.64 7.06
C VAL A 165 -5.47 -29.63 7.80
N THR A 166 -4.88 -30.35 8.74
CA THR A 166 -5.56 -31.27 9.66
C THR A 166 -5.15 -31.01 11.10
N PHE A 167 -5.97 -31.47 12.04
CA PHE A 167 -5.62 -31.46 13.45
C PHE A 167 -5.12 -32.85 13.81
N GLY A 168 -3.95 -32.93 14.44
CA GLY A 168 -3.42 -34.18 14.99
C GLY A 168 -4.23 -34.68 16.19
N ASP A 169 -3.66 -35.66 16.88
CA ASP A 169 -4.28 -36.27 18.05
C ASP A 169 -4.42 -35.28 19.21
N ALA A 170 -5.48 -35.47 20.00
CA ALA A 170 -5.73 -34.67 21.19
C ALA A 170 -4.76 -35.08 22.30
N VAL A 171 -4.01 -34.11 22.81
CA VAL A 171 -3.13 -34.26 23.96
C VAL A 171 -3.76 -33.57 25.16
N GLU A 172 -3.94 -34.31 26.25
CA GLU A 172 -4.48 -33.76 27.49
C GLU A 172 -3.53 -32.69 28.06
N PHE A 173 -4.09 -31.55 28.47
CA PHE A 173 -3.31 -30.48 29.07
C PHE A 173 -2.92 -30.84 30.51
N LYS A 174 -1.64 -31.11 30.74
CA LYS A 174 -1.04 -31.35 32.07
C LYS A 174 0.16 -30.42 32.26
N PRO A 175 0.00 -29.26 32.93
CA PRO A 175 1.07 -28.28 33.05
C PRO A 175 2.28 -28.84 33.84
N PRO A 176 3.52 -28.46 33.47
CA PRO A 176 3.89 -27.54 32.38
C PRO A 176 3.89 -28.22 30.99
N VAL A 177 3.32 -27.56 29.98
CA VAL A 177 3.30 -28.04 28.59
C VAL A 177 4.08 -27.08 27.69
N LYS A 178 5.25 -27.52 27.20
CA LYS A 178 5.98 -26.82 26.13
C LYS A 178 5.35 -27.18 24.78
N VAL A 179 4.93 -26.19 24.01
CA VAL A 179 4.23 -26.43 22.74
C VAL A 179 5.24 -26.80 21.64
N PRO A 180 5.14 -27.99 21.02
CA PRO A 180 6.12 -28.48 20.04
C PRO A 180 5.68 -28.17 18.59
N ALA A 181 5.10 -27.00 18.37
CA ALA A 181 4.60 -26.55 17.08
C ALA A 181 4.38 -25.03 17.07
N ASP A 182 4.33 -24.45 15.88
CA ASP A 182 3.96 -23.03 15.70
C ASP A 182 2.47 -22.82 15.99
N PHE A 183 1.61 -23.80 15.69
CA PHE A 183 0.15 -23.64 15.78
C PHE A 183 -0.52 -24.81 16.48
N ILE A 184 -1.36 -24.49 17.47
CA ILE A 184 -2.20 -25.48 18.16
C ILE A 184 -3.64 -24.98 18.28
N ARG A 185 -4.59 -25.91 18.25
CA ARG A 185 -5.97 -25.67 18.69
C ARG A 185 -6.11 -26.16 20.12
N VAL A 186 -6.68 -25.34 21.00
CA VAL A 186 -6.94 -25.70 22.39
C VAL A 186 -8.44 -25.73 22.61
N THR A 187 -8.93 -26.83 23.18
CA THR A 187 -10.33 -27.00 23.57
C THR A 187 -10.43 -27.31 25.05
N CYS A 188 -11.37 -26.67 25.74
CA CYS A 188 -11.69 -26.98 27.14
C CYS A 188 -13.17 -27.26 27.30
N THR A 189 -13.49 -28.31 28.06
CA THR A 189 -14.85 -28.66 28.46
C THR A 189 -15.04 -28.49 29.96
N ASN A 190 -16.27 -28.16 30.37
CA ASN A 190 -16.64 -28.14 31.78
C ASN A 190 -17.02 -29.54 32.29
N VAL A 191 -17.44 -29.64 33.56
CA VAL A 191 -17.81 -30.92 34.19
C VAL A 191 -18.97 -31.63 33.47
N ASN A 192 -19.82 -30.88 32.77
CA ASN A 192 -20.93 -31.40 31.96
C ASN A 192 -20.51 -31.77 30.52
N SER A 193 -19.20 -31.83 30.24
CA SER A 193 -18.64 -32.10 28.91
C SER A 193 -19.05 -31.09 27.83
N LYS A 194 -19.51 -29.89 28.21
CA LYS A 194 -19.79 -28.80 27.27
C LYS A 194 -18.51 -28.05 26.96
N THR A 195 -18.19 -27.83 25.68
CA THR A 195 -17.08 -26.97 25.27
C THR A 195 -17.33 -25.54 25.71
N VAL A 196 -16.41 -25.00 26.52
CA VAL A 196 -16.43 -23.62 27.01
C VAL A 196 -15.33 -22.76 26.37
N TYR A 197 -14.30 -23.39 25.85
CA TYR A 197 -13.19 -22.73 25.16
C TYR A 197 -12.80 -23.55 23.93
N ASP A 198 -12.61 -22.86 22.80
CA ASP A 198 -12.16 -23.44 21.54
C ASP A 198 -11.47 -22.35 20.73
N ASN A 199 -10.14 -22.39 20.66
CA ASN A 199 -9.37 -21.35 19.98
C ASN A 199 -8.07 -21.89 19.37
N LEU A 200 -7.54 -21.16 18.39
CA LEU A 200 -6.19 -21.37 17.85
C LEU A 200 -5.20 -20.43 18.52
N HIS A 201 -3.98 -20.92 18.69
CA HIS A 201 -2.88 -20.16 19.27
C HIS A 201 -1.66 -20.22 18.36
N VAL A 202 -0.95 -19.09 18.29
CA VAL A 202 0.35 -18.96 17.62
C VAL A 202 1.49 -19.10 18.64
N ASN A 203 2.59 -19.70 18.19
CA ASN A 203 3.82 -19.96 18.91
C ASN A 203 4.98 -20.00 17.91
N ILE A 204 6.23 -20.09 18.39
CA ILE A 204 7.41 -20.34 17.56
C ILE A 204 8.12 -21.58 18.09
N ASP A 205 8.07 -22.67 17.34
CA ASP A 205 8.80 -23.90 17.65
C ASP A 205 10.26 -23.80 17.18
N THR A 206 11.09 -23.26 18.08
CA THR A 206 12.54 -23.21 17.86
C THR A 206 13.22 -24.58 17.79
N GLN A 207 12.60 -25.64 18.33
CA GLN A 207 13.23 -26.96 18.36
C GLN A 207 13.19 -27.64 17.00
N LYS A 208 12.14 -27.40 16.19
CA LYS A 208 12.08 -27.83 14.78
C LYS A 208 13.30 -27.30 14.02
N VAL A 209 13.49 -25.98 14.01
CA VAL A 209 14.56 -25.33 13.24
C VAL A 209 15.95 -25.74 13.73
N ARG A 210 16.18 -25.78 15.04
CA ARG A 210 17.49 -26.15 15.62
C ARG A 210 17.91 -27.60 15.33
N LYS A 211 16.96 -28.49 15.03
CA LYS A 211 17.26 -29.87 14.62
C LYS A 211 17.59 -29.98 13.14
N GLU A 212 17.03 -29.11 12.31
CA GLU A 212 17.11 -29.17 10.85
C GLU A 212 18.28 -28.35 10.30
N LYS A 213 18.72 -27.30 11.01
CA LYS A 213 19.83 -26.46 10.55
C LYS A 213 20.60 -25.74 11.66
N ASP A 214 21.88 -25.51 11.37
CA ASP A 214 22.73 -24.59 12.13
C ASP A 214 22.37 -23.14 11.81
N VAL A 215 21.96 -22.39 12.83
CA VAL A 215 21.62 -20.97 12.72
C VAL A 215 22.78 -20.14 13.26
N LEU A 216 23.29 -19.19 12.45
CA LEU A 216 24.40 -18.34 12.86
C LEU A 216 23.93 -17.09 13.60
N SER A 217 24.84 -16.52 14.40
CA SER A 217 24.63 -15.26 15.11
C SER A 217 24.76 -14.04 14.17
N GLU A 218 24.10 -12.96 14.55
CA GLU A 218 24.25 -11.66 13.89
C GLU A 218 25.67 -11.12 14.11
N ASP A 219 26.19 -10.40 13.12
CA ASP A 219 27.47 -9.72 13.20
C ASP A 219 27.46 -8.43 12.34
N ASP A 220 28.55 -7.66 12.37
CA ASP A 220 28.64 -6.37 11.68
C ASP A 220 28.88 -6.51 10.16
N SER A 221 28.68 -7.71 9.60
CA SER A 221 28.61 -8.03 8.17
C SER A 221 27.32 -8.76 7.78
N HIS A 222 26.63 -9.42 8.70
CA HIS A 222 25.40 -10.17 8.46
C HIS A 222 24.31 -9.72 9.43
N PHE A 223 23.56 -8.72 8.98
CA PHE A 223 22.45 -8.12 9.72
C PHE A 223 21.15 -8.89 9.46
N SER A 224 20.26 -8.91 10.45
CA SER A 224 18.88 -9.38 10.27
C SER A 224 18.10 -8.43 9.36
N VAL A 225 17.04 -8.93 8.75
CA VAL A 225 16.13 -8.15 7.89
C VAL A 225 14.71 -8.42 8.32
N PHE A 226 14.02 -7.37 8.78
CA PHE A 226 12.60 -7.40 9.09
C PHE A 226 11.85 -6.63 8.02
N MET A 227 11.18 -7.34 7.11
CA MET A 227 10.26 -6.75 6.15
C MET A 227 8.85 -6.80 6.71
N PHE A 228 8.19 -5.65 6.79
CA PHE A 228 6.78 -5.52 7.12
C PHE A 228 6.09 -4.83 5.94
N GLY A 229 5.31 -5.59 5.20
CA GLY A 229 4.67 -5.16 3.99
C GLY A 229 3.19 -4.89 4.18
N LEU A 230 2.69 -3.89 3.46
CA LEU A 230 1.27 -3.55 3.38
C LEU A 230 0.81 -3.68 1.94
N ASP A 231 -0.34 -4.31 1.76
CA ASP A 231 -1.00 -4.32 0.46
C ASP A 231 -1.58 -2.94 0.13
N SER A 232 -1.55 -2.54 -1.14
CA SER A 232 -2.32 -1.40 -1.67
C SER A 232 -2.09 -0.05 -0.99
N THR A 233 -0.90 0.15 -0.40
CA THR A 233 -0.58 1.33 0.41
C THR A 233 0.44 2.25 -0.26
N SER A 234 -0.04 3.38 -0.79
CA SER A 234 0.83 4.46 -1.27
C SER A 234 1.56 5.16 -0.11
N ARG A 235 2.69 5.80 -0.39
CA ARG A 235 3.38 6.66 0.61
C ARG A 235 2.42 7.70 1.19
N LEU A 236 1.60 8.33 0.34
CA LEU A 236 0.66 9.36 0.76
C LEU A 236 -0.49 8.78 1.60
N SER A 237 -0.95 7.56 1.29
CA SER A 237 -1.94 6.85 2.11
C SER A 237 -1.38 6.54 3.50
N ALA A 238 -0.13 6.08 3.59
CA ALA A 238 0.53 5.88 4.88
C ALA A 238 0.62 7.17 5.72
N ILE A 239 0.92 8.31 5.10
CA ILE A 239 0.90 9.63 5.79
C ILE A 239 -0.49 9.94 6.36
N ARG A 240 -1.57 9.63 5.60
CA ARG A 240 -2.95 9.90 6.01
C ARG A 240 -3.48 8.94 7.07
N LYS A 241 -3.11 7.66 6.98
CA LYS A 241 -3.77 6.55 7.68
C LYS A 241 -2.93 5.90 8.77
N LEU A 242 -1.61 6.06 8.72
CA LEU A 242 -0.70 5.49 9.70
C LEU A 242 0.08 6.59 10.40
N THR A 243 -0.62 7.61 10.92
CA THR A 243 0.01 8.82 11.45
C THR A 243 1.03 8.51 12.54
N LYS A 244 0.69 7.65 13.51
CA LYS A 244 1.61 7.31 14.62
C LYS A 244 2.82 6.54 14.12
N THR A 245 2.59 5.53 13.28
CA THR A 245 3.66 4.70 12.72
C THR A 245 4.58 5.55 11.82
N TYR A 246 4.02 6.35 10.93
CA TYR A 246 4.77 7.18 9.99
C TYR A 246 5.58 8.26 10.72
N GLU A 247 5.01 8.91 11.73
CA GLU A 247 5.76 9.83 12.58
C GLU A 247 6.89 9.13 13.34
N TYR A 248 6.65 7.94 13.89
CA TYR A 248 7.67 7.19 14.62
C TYR A 248 8.85 6.79 13.72
N ILE A 249 8.59 6.21 12.54
CA ILE A 249 9.68 5.79 11.65
C ILE A 249 10.50 6.97 11.13
N THR A 250 9.86 8.12 10.89
CA THR A 250 10.55 9.32 10.34
C THR A 250 11.27 10.13 11.43
N LYS A 251 10.61 10.38 12.56
CA LYS A 251 11.14 11.25 13.62
C LYS A 251 12.04 10.49 14.60
N GLU A 252 11.68 9.28 14.99
CA GLU A 252 12.42 8.50 16.00
C GLU A 252 13.41 7.54 15.36
N LEU A 253 12.99 6.73 14.39
CA LEU A 253 13.87 5.73 13.75
C LEU A 253 14.73 6.30 12.62
N LYS A 254 14.49 7.55 12.21
CA LYS A 254 15.25 8.24 11.13
C LYS A 254 15.28 7.44 9.82
N ALA A 255 14.15 6.85 9.45
CA ALA A 255 14.05 6.05 8.23
C ALA A 255 14.32 6.86 6.96
N PHE A 256 14.96 6.23 5.98
CA PHE A 256 15.07 6.73 4.61
C PHE A 256 13.77 6.41 3.87
N VAL A 257 12.95 7.44 3.59
CA VAL A 257 11.68 7.30 2.88
C VAL A 257 11.87 7.60 1.39
N PHE A 258 11.70 6.60 0.54
CA PHE A 258 11.95 6.70 -0.89
C PHE A 258 10.76 7.34 -1.62
N LYS A 259 10.90 8.63 -1.94
CA LYS A 259 9.82 9.41 -2.56
C LYS A 259 9.56 9.04 -4.01
N GLY A 260 10.57 8.54 -4.71
CA GLY A 260 10.49 8.09 -6.11
C GLY A 260 10.36 6.58 -6.27
N TYR A 261 10.01 5.82 -5.22
CA TYR A 261 9.81 4.38 -5.34
C TYR A 261 8.55 4.08 -6.18
N MET A 262 8.74 3.36 -7.28
CA MET A 262 7.67 3.06 -8.24
C MET A 262 7.49 1.57 -8.45
N LYS A 263 6.21 1.19 -8.56
CA LYS A 263 5.82 -0.16 -8.93
C LYS A 263 6.20 -0.46 -10.39
N VAL A 264 6.36 -1.73 -10.71
CA VAL A 264 6.75 -2.19 -12.07
C VAL A 264 5.65 -3.00 -12.76
N ALA A 265 4.56 -3.29 -12.04
CA ALA A 265 3.44 -4.08 -12.51
C ALA A 265 2.10 -3.68 -11.89
N ASP A 266 1.02 -4.39 -12.24
CA ASP A 266 -0.34 -3.99 -11.90
C ASP A 266 -0.68 -4.19 -10.41
N ASN A 267 -0.71 -5.44 -9.96
CA ASN A 267 -1.18 -5.89 -8.65
C ASN A 267 -0.03 -6.49 -7.80
N THR A 268 -0.35 -7.16 -6.71
CA THR A 268 0.59 -7.64 -5.68
C THR A 268 1.64 -8.62 -6.19
N PHE A 269 1.21 -9.77 -6.72
CA PHE A 269 2.11 -10.82 -7.20
C PHE A 269 3.25 -10.32 -8.10
N PRO A 270 3.00 -9.60 -9.22
CA PRO A 270 4.05 -9.16 -10.13
C PRO A 270 4.86 -7.96 -9.62
N ASN A 271 4.47 -7.34 -8.51
CA ASN A 271 5.30 -6.34 -7.84
C ASN A 271 6.18 -6.97 -6.75
N LEU A 272 5.68 -7.98 -6.02
CA LEU A 272 6.46 -8.72 -5.03
C LEU A 272 7.47 -9.69 -5.65
N VAL A 273 7.14 -10.31 -6.78
CA VAL A 273 8.06 -11.22 -7.49
C VAL A 273 9.40 -10.52 -7.82
N PRO A 274 9.44 -9.31 -8.40
CA PRO A 274 10.67 -8.54 -8.57
C PRO A 274 11.48 -8.31 -7.29
N VAL A 275 10.83 -7.93 -6.18
CA VAL A 275 11.50 -7.73 -4.88
C VAL A 275 12.13 -9.03 -4.39
N LEU A 276 11.42 -10.13 -4.54
CA LEU A 276 11.81 -11.41 -3.96
C LEU A 276 12.69 -12.25 -4.87
N THR A 277 12.74 -12.02 -6.18
CA THR A 277 13.46 -12.89 -7.14
C THR A 277 14.39 -12.12 -8.09
N GLY A 278 14.24 -10.79 -8.18
CA GLY A 278 14.90 -9.98 -9.20
C GLY A 278 14.37 -10.20 -10.62
N LYS A 279 13.35 -11.06 -10.79
CA LYS A 279 12.76 -11.44 -12.08
C LYS A 279 11.41 -10.76 -12.30
N ARG A 280 10.99 -10.71 -13.56
CA ARG A 280 9.65 -10.22 -13.94
C ARG A 280 8.65 -11.37 -13.96
N ALA A 281 7.55 -11.22 -13.23
CA ALA A 281 6.42 -12.15 -13.29
C ALA A 281 5.81 -12.23 -14.70
N TRP A 282 5.20 -13.38 -15.02
CA TRP A 282 4.54 -13.66 -16.30
C TRP A 282 5.45 -13.50 -17.52
N THR A 283 6.73 -13.80 -17.34
CA THR A 283 7.73 -13.88 -18.41
C THR A 283 8.47 -15.22 -18.32
N ASN A 284 9.33 -15.49 -19.30
CA ASN A 284 10.19 -16.68 -19.34
C ASN A 284 11.39 -16.59 -18.37
N GLU A 285 11.45 -15.56 -17.51
CA GLU A 285 12.52 -15.42 -16.52
C GLU A 285 12.35 -16.32 -15.30
N LEU A 286 11.15 -16.85 -15.10
CA LEU A 286 10.79 -17.74 -14.00
C LEU A 286 10.51 -19.15 -14.53
N PRO A 287 10.88 -20.20 -13.78
CA PRO A 287 10.82 -21.58 -14.27
C PRO A 287 9.41 -22.17 -14.18
N LEU A 288 8.47 -21.68 -15.00
CA LEU A 288 7.08 -22.21 -15.05
C LEU A 288 6.57 -22.37 -16.47
N ASN A 289 5.76 -23.41 -16.67
CA ASN A 289 4.97 -23.59 -17.88
C ASN A 289 3.56 -22.98 -17.68
N ASN A 290 2.98 -23.13 -16.48
CA ASN A 290 1.67 -22.61 -16.13
C ASN A 290 1.66 -22.05 -14.70
N TYR A 291 1.46 -20.74 -14.55
CA TYR A 291 1.45 -20.08 -13.24
C TYR A 291 0.36 -20.57 -12.30
N ILE A 292 -0.78 -21.03 -12.82
CA ILE A 292 -1.96 -21.39 -12.02
C ILE A 292 -1.79 -22.77 -11.39
N ASP A 293 -1.33 -23.73 -12.20
CA ASP A 293 -1.30 -25.14 -11.81
C ASP A 293 0.08 -25.59 -11.31
N ASP A 294 1.15 -24.96 -11.78
CA ASP A 294 2.50 -25.36 -11.39
C ASP A 294 2.88 -24.75 -10.04
N PRO A 295 3.48 -25.54 -9.13
CA PRO A 295 3.97 -25.04 -7.86
C PRO A 295 5.16 -24.10 -8.06
N ILE A 296 5.24 -23.06 -7.23
CA ILE A 296 6.25 -22.00 -7.39
C ILE A 296 7.52 -22.25 -6.58
N ASP A 297 7.67 -23.43 -5.98
CA ASP A 297 8.80 -23.84 -5.16
C ASP A 297 10.14 -23.60 -5.86
N ASN A 298 10.21 -23.69 -7.19
CA ASN A 298 11.46 -23.52 -7.95
C ASN A 298 11.87 -22.05 -8.18
N PHE A 299 11.06 -21.08 -7.76
CA PHE A 299 11.43 -19.67 -7.88
C PHE A 299 12.68 -19.35 -7.07
N PRO A 300 13.56 -18.46 -7.57
CA PRO A 300 14.79 -18.07 -6.88
C PRO A 300 14.47 -16.98 -5.83
N PHE A 301 13.58 -17.31 -4.89
CA PHE A 301 13.19 -16.39 -3.83
C PHE A 301 14.39 -16.05 -2.93
N ILE A 302 14.52 -14.78 -2.56
CA ILE A 302 15.64 -14.23 -1.79
C ILE A 302 15.75 -14.84 -0.39
N TRP A 303 14.64 -15.29 0.19
CA TRP A 303 14.67 -16.03 1.45
C TRP A 303 15.46 -17.33 1.36
N LYS A 304 15.61 -17.94 0.17
CA LYS A 304 16.50 -19.09 -0.04
C LYS A 304 17.96 -18.70 0.11
N ASN A 305 18.36 -17.51 -0.38
CA ASN A 305 19.70 -16.99 -0.17
C ASN A 305 19.95 -16.73 1.34
N PHE A 306 18.98 -16.15 2.03
CA PHE A 306 19.07 -15.97 3.50
C PHE A 306 19.17 -17.31 4.23
N SER A 307 18.35 -18.30 3.86
CA SER A 307 18.43 -19.65 4.44
C SER A 307 19.79 -20.31 4.20
N GLN A 308 20.34 -20.20 2.99
CA GLN A 308 21.69 -20.67 2.65
C GLN A 308 22.77 -19.94 3.47
N ALA A 309 22.60 -18.64 3.73
CA ALA A 309 23.44 -17.84 4.62
C ALA A 309 23.18 -18.07 6.12
N LYS A 310 22.46 -19.15 6.46
CA LYS A 310 22.18 -19.63 7.82
C LYS A 310 21.30 -18.70 8.67
N TYR A 311 20.39 -17.97 8.00
CA TYR A 311 19.33 -17.21 8.67
C TYR A 311 18.14 -18.10 8.98
N VAL A 312 17.42 -17.81 10.07
CA VAL A 312 16.05 -18.29 10.24
C VAL A 312 15.12 -17.44 9.39
N THR A 313 14.27 -18.08 8.59
CA THR A 313 13.35 -17.45 7.65
C THR A 313 11.91 -17.54 8.13
N TYR A 314 11.17 -16.46 7.90
CA TYR A 314 9.77 -16.32 8.27
C TYR A 314 8.97 -15.76 7.10
N PHE A 315 7.81 -16.37 6.83
CA PHE A 315 6.82 -15.87 5.88
C PHE A 315 5.41 -15.91 6.50
N ALA A 316 4.72 -14.77 6.52
CA ALA A 316 3.33 -14.70 6.94
C ALA A 316 2.49 -13.73 6.10
N GLU A 317 1.26 -14.14 5.81
CA GLU A 317 0.19 -13.30 5.24
C GLU A 317 -1.08 -13.50 6.09
N ASP A 318 -1.94 -12.48 6.19
CA ASP A 318 -3.14 -12.52 7.04
C ASP A 318 -4.45 -12.87 6.33
N TYR A 319 -4.47 -12.93 4.99
CA TYR A 319 -5.70 -13.14 4.24
C TYR A 319 -5.61 -14.29 3.23
N PRO A 320 -6.03 -15.53 3.59
CA PRO A 320 -5.75 -16.73 2.81
C PRO A 320 -6.51 -16.84 1.48
N GLU A 321 -7.62 -16.12 1.29
CA GLU A 321 -8.45 -16.19 0.07
C GLU A 321 -7.81 -15.46 -1.12
N ILE A 322 -7.03 -14.40 -0.84
CA ILE A 322 -6.32 -13.60 -1.84
C ILE A 322 -4.80 -13.58 -1.61
N ALA A 323 -4.27 -14.61 -0.94
CA ALA A 323 -2.86 -14.72 -0.60
C ALA A 323 -1.98 -14.67 -1.86
N THR A 324 -0.87 -13.90 -1.77
CA THR A 324 -0.05 -13.50 -2.92
C THR A 324 0.33 -14.66 -3.84
N PHE A 325 0.72 -15.78 -3.24
CA PHE A 325 1.29 -16.93 -3.94
C PHE A 325 0.32 -18.09 -4.15
N ASN A 326 -0.96 -17.91 -3.79
CA ASN A 326 -1.98 -18.96 -3.89
C ASN A 326 -3.17 -18.55 -4.77
N THR A 327 -3.35 -17.26 -5.03
CA THR A 327 -4.42 -16.74 -5.89
C THR A 327 -3.95 -16.63 -7.33
N ASN A 328 -4.53 -17.43 -8.22
CA ASN A 328 -4.05 -17.61 -9.61
C ASN A 328 -2.56 -18.02 -9.67
N ALA A 329 -2.11 -18.71 -8.63
CA ALA A 329 -0.75 -19.24 -8.47
C ALA A 329 -0.83 -20.60 -7.77
N GLY A 330 0.02 -21.56 -8.15
CA GLY A 330 -0.02 -22.93 -7.65
C GLY A 330 0.39 -23.14 -6.19
N GLY A 331 0.82 -22.09 -5.49
CA GLY A 331 1.30 -22.18 -4.11
C GLY A 331 2.61 -22.94 -3.98
N PHE A 332 2.87 -23.43 -2.78
CA PHE A 332 4.09 -24.16 -2.44
C PHE A 332 3.80 -25.64 -2.13
N LEU A 333 4.62 -26.57 -2.62
CA LEU A 333 4.56 -27.97 -2.17
C LEU A 333 5.23 -28.14 -0.81
N ASP A 334 6.40 -27.52 -0.64
CA ASP A 334 7.15 -27.49 0.61
C ASP A 334 6.94 -26.16 1.35
N GLU A 335 7.18 -26.13 2.65
CA GLU A 335 7.13 -24.85 3.39
C GLU A 335 8.23 -23.91 2.86
N PRO A 336 7.90 -22.70 2.38
CA PRO A 336 8.87 -21.82 1.72
C PRO A 336 9.92 -21.23 2.68
N THR A 337 9.63 -21.22 3.97
CA THR A 337 10.44 -20.68 5.07
C THR A 337 10.31 -21.54 6.31
N ASP A 338 11.22 -21.40 7.28
CA ASP A 338 11.20 -22.23 8.50
C ASP A 338 9.91 -22.06 9.32
N HIS A 339 9.41 -20.82 9.35
CA HIS A 339 8.15 -20.41 9.96
C HIS A 339 7.21 -19.88 8.89
N TYR A 340 6.05 -20.52 8.72
CA TYR A 340 5.09 -20.20 7.66
C TYR A 340 3.67 -20.10 8.21
N MET A 341 3.01 -18.94 8.10
CA MET A 341 1.73 -18.69 8.77
C MET A 341 0.49 -19.29 8.07
N ARG A 342 0.60 -19.67 6.80
CA ARG A 342 -0.56 -20.14 6.02
C ARG A 342 -1.36 -21.27 6.69
N PRO A 343 -0.74 -22.29 7.33
CA PRO A 343 -1.48 -23.32 8.04
C PRO A 343 -2.42 -22.73 9.11
N PHE A 344 -1.98 -21.74 9.87
CA PHE A 344 -2.82 -21.05 10.87
C PHE A 344 -4.07 -20.43 10.23
N MET A 345 -3.90 -19.73 9.12
CA MET A 345 -4.99 -19.06 8.41
C MET A 345 -6.02 -20.07 7.86
N LEU A 346 -5.55 -21.20 7.32
CA LEU A 346 -6.43 -22.30 6.90
C LEU A 346 -7.10 -22.98 8.10
N GLY A 347 -6.39 -23.13 9.22
CA GLY A 347 -6.92 -23.68 10.46
C GLY A 347 -8.06 -22.82 11.03
N MET A 348 -7.90 -21.50 11.00
CA MET A 348 -8.92 -20.54 11.42
C MET A 348 -10.21 -20.70 10.61
N LYS A 349 -10.11 -20.81 9.29
CA LYS A 349 -11.25 -21.11 8.41
C LYS A 349 -11.85 -22.49 8.70
N LYS A 350 -11.04 -23.48 9.06
CA LYS A 350 -11.49 -24.85 9.34
C LYS A 350 -12.27 -24.99 10.64
N ILE A 351 -11.90 -24.26 11.70
CA ILE A 351 -12.62 -24.35 12.98
C ILE A 351 -13.95 -23.61 12.96
N ASP A 352 -14.08 -22.54 12.17
CA ASP A 352 -15.27 -21.71 12.12
C ASP A 352 -15.58 -21.21 10.71
N LEU A 353 -15.84 -22.16 9.79
CA LEU A 353 -16.10 -21.87 8.38
C LEU A 353 -17.30 -20.94 8.19
N VAL A 354 -18.35 -21.12 8.99
CA VAL A 354 -19.58 -20.33 8.88
C VAL A 354 -19.27 -18.88 9.27
N GLN A 355 -18.61 -18.64 10.40
CA GLN A 355 -18.27 -17.29 10.81
C GLN A 355 -17.26 -16.65 9.86
N PHE A 356 -16.30 -17.40 9.33
CA PHE A 356 -15.34 -16.92 8.33
C PHE A 356 -16.05 -16.39 7.06
N VAL A 357 -16.97 -17.19 6.49
CA VAL A 357 -17.76 -16.78 5.32
C VAL A 357 -18.64 -15.58 5.64
N LEU A 358 -19.28 -15.58 6.82
CA LEU A 358 -20.10 -14.46 7.24
C LEU A 358 -19.27 -13.18 7.42
N ASN A 359 -18.09 -13.25 8.05
CA ASN A 359 -17.22 -12.10 8.25
C ASN A 359 -16.78 -11.48 6.92
N SER A 360 -16.49 -12.31 5.92
CA SER A 360 -16.09 -11.87 4.57
C SER A 360 -17.18 -11.04 3.87
N VAL A 361 -18.46 -11.26 4.20
CA VAL A 361 -19.57 -10.44 3.68
C VAL A 361 -19.82 -9.22 4.57
N MET A 362 -19.69 -9.39 5.88
CA MET A 362 -20.08 -8.39 6.88
C MET A 362 -19.07 -7.25 7.00
N ILE A 363 -17.80 -7.50 6.69
CA ILE A 363 -16.75 -6.49 6.62
C ILE A 363 -17.09 -5.34 5.66
N GLN A 364 -17.77 -5.63 4.54
CA GLN A 364 -18.20 -4.59 3.61
C GLN A 364 -19.28 -3.69 4.21
N PHE A 365 -20.20 -4.23 5.02
CA PHE A 365 -21.19 -3.43 5.71
C PHE A 365 -20.53 -2.55 6.77
N GLU A 366 -19.58 -3.11 7.54
CA GLU A 366 -18.78 -2.34 8.50
C GLU A 366 -18.01 -1.21 7.81
N TYR A 367 -17.37 -1.48 6.68
CA TYR A 367 -16.69 -0.45 5.87
C TYR A 367 -17.66 0.62 5.36
N SER A 368 -18.90 0.24 5.08
CA SER A 368 -19.98 1.15 4.68
C SER A 368 -20.65 1.86 5.86
N LYS A 369 -20.07 1.78 7.08
CA LYS A 369 -20.58 2.34 8.34
C LYS A 369 -21.94 1.77 8.77
N LEU A 370 -22.25 0.55 8.34
CA LEU A 370 -23.45 -0.19 8.71
C LEU A 370 -23.09 -1.32 9.68
N HIS A 371 -23.15 -1.01 10.98
CA HIS A 371 -22.83 -1.94 12.05
C HIS A 371 -24.00 -2.88 12.36
N LEU A 372 -24.05 -4.00 11.66
CA LEU A 372 -25.09 -5.03 11.83
C LEU A 372 -24.80 -6.01 12.97
N ARG A 373 -23.62 -5.93 13.61
CA ARG A 373 -23.16 -6.81 14.68
C ARG A 373 -22.52 -6.01 15.81
N LYS A 374 -22.51 -6.59 17.01
CA LYS A 374 -21.79 -6.02 18.17
C LYS A 374 -20.28 -6.21 18.06
N GLN A 375 -19.86 -7.36 17.53
CA GLN A 375 -18.46 -7.71 17.31
C GLN A 375 -18.10 -7.44 15.85
N SER A 376 -16.91 -6.91 15.62
CA SER A 376 -16.39 -6.65 14.28
C SER A 376 -16.04 -7.96 13.55
N SER A 377 -16.24 -7.95 12.24
CA SER A 377 -15.86 -9.03 11.32
C SER A 377 -14.35 -9.17 11.15
N LEU A 378 -13.57 -8.20 11.65
CA LEU A 378 -12.11 -8.24 11.70
C LEU A 378 -11.55 -9.04 12.89
N CYS A 379 -12.43 -9.58 13.74
CA CYS A 379 -12.02 -10.33 14.92
C CYS A 379 -11.93 -11.83 14.68
N PHE A 380 -10.98 -12.45 15.36
CA PHE A 380 -10.95 -13.88 15.63
C PHE A 380 -10.97 -14.07 17.15
N GLY A 381 -12.12 -14.51 17.67
CA GLY A 381 -12.38 -14.55 19.12
C GLY A 381 -12.29 -13.16 19.74
N ASN A 382 -11.39 -13.00 20.70
CA ASN A 382 -11.20 -11.78 21.47
C ASN A 382 -10.11 -10.85 20.93
N GLN A 383 -9.59 -11.11 19.73
CA GLN A 383 -8.48 -10.35 19.14
C GLN A 383 -8.74 -9.96 17.68
N PRO A 384 -8.27 -8.79 17.22
CA PRO A 384 -8.22 -8.47 15.80
C PRO A 384 -7.28 -9.43 15.05
N ARG A 385 -7.63 -9.84 13.82
CA ARG A 385 -6.83 -10.77 13.03
C ARG A 385 -5.45 -10.22 12.65
N HIS A 386 -5.36 -8.93 12.31
CA HIS A 386 -4.07 -8.28 12.02
C HIS A 386 -3.12 -8.30 13.22
N ALA A 387 -3.65 -8.24 14.45
CA ALA A 387 -2.85 -8.31 15.67
C ALA A 387 -2.26 -9.72 15.89
N ILE A 388 -2.90 -10.78 15.37
CA ILE A 388 -2.37 -12.15 15.41
C ILE A 388 -1.17 -12.29 14.46
N LEU A 389 -1.24 -11.71 13.26
CA LEU A 389 -0.09 -11.63 12.34
C LEU A 389 1.10 -10.93 13.02
N ILE A 390 0.85 -9.78 13.65
CA ILE A 390 1.87 -9.01 14.36
C ILE A 390 2.42 -9.79 15.56
N ASP A 391 1.58 -10.49 16.34
CA ASP A 391 2.04 -11.31 17.46
C ASP A 391 2.93 -12.46 17.01
N TYR A 392 2.56 -13.16 15.94
CA TYR A 392 3.38 -14.24 15.39
C TYR A 392 4.76 -13.73 14.96
N TYR A 393 4.82 -12.56 14.31
CA TYR A 393 6.09 -11.94 13.93
C TYR A 393 6.90 -11.48 15.14
N ARG A 394 6.26 -10.87 16.14
CA ARG A 394 6.89 -10.48 17.41
C ARG A 394 7.52 -11.68 18.12
N ARG A 395 6.80 -12.81 18.20
CA ARG A 395 7.30 -14.06 18.78
C ARG A 395 8.51 -14.58 18.01
N PHE A 396 8.47 -14.54 16.67
CA PHE A 396 9.61 -14.94 15.83
C PHE A 396 10.85 -14.10 16.15
N VAL A 397 10.70 -12.77 16.16
CA VAL A 397 11.79 -11.85 16.46
C VAL A 397 12.38 -12.13 17.85
N ARG A 398 11.53 -12.34 18.86
CA ARG A 398 11.97 -12.64 20.23
C ARG A 398 12.67 -13.99 20.37
N ALA A 399 12.10 -15.05 19.78
CA ALA A 399 12.57 -16.42 19.92
C ALA A 399 13.99 -16.64 19.38
N TYR A 400 14.39 -15.86 18.36
CA TYR A 400 15.69 -15.94 17.70
C TYR A 400 16.54 -14.68 17.94
N LYS A 401 16.38 -14.01 19.09
CA LYS A 401 17.21 -12.84 19.45
C LYS A 401 18.70 -13.18 19.35
N ASN A 402 19.49 -12.26 18.78
CA ASN A 402 20.93 -12.39 18.49
C ASN A 402 21.30 -13.43 17.42
N GLN A 403 20.31 -14.02 16.74
CA GLN A 403 20.52 -14.90 15.60
C GLN A 403 20.12 -14.20 14.30
N ARG A 404 20.73 -14.60 13.19
CA ARG A 404 20.42 -14.07 11.86
C ARG A 404 18.98 -14.42 11.49
N ARG A 405 18.16 -13.40 11.26
CA ARG A 405 16.72 -13.51 11.00
C ARG A 405 16.34 -12.80 9.72
N PHE A 406 15.59 -13.47 8.85
CA PHE A 406 14.95 -12.88 7.68
C PHE A 406 13.44 -13.05 7.83
N GLY A 407 12.71 -11.96 8.02
CA GLY A 407 11.27 -11.98 8.12
C GLY A 407 10.60 -11.26 6.97
N PHE A 408 9.63 -11.93 6.35
CA PHE A 408 8.73 -11.36 5.36
C PHE A 408 7.30 -11.49 5.87
N SER A 409 6.71 -10.37 6.31
CA SER A 409 5.31 -10.31 6.72
C SER A 409 4.52 -9.43 5.76
N TRP A 410 3.33 -9.86 5.37
CA TRP A 410 2.45 -9.13 4.46
C TRP A 410 1.06 -8.97 5.07
N LEU A 411 0.62 -7.73 5.24
CA LEU A 411 -0.71 -7.40 5.76
C LEU A 411 -1.61 -7.02 4.59
N THR A 412 -2.75 -7.70 4.46
CA THR A 412 -3.69 -7.54 3.34
C THR A 412 -5.09 -7.17 3.83
N GLU A 413 -5.62 -7.85 4.86
CA GLU A 413 -7.03 -7.80 5.21
C GLU A 413 -7.59 -6.39 5.43
N ILE A 414 -6.85 -5.55 6.18
CA ILE A 414 -7.31 -4.21 6.55
C ILE A 414 -6.95 -3.13 5.52
N CYS A 415 -6.31 -3.46 4.41
CA CYS A 415 -5.74 -2.44 3.50
C CYS A 415 -5.95 -2.69 2.00
N HIS A 416 -6.12 -3.94 1.54
CA HIS A 416 -6.27 -4.23 0.10
C HIS A 416 -7.55 -3.60 -0.51
N GLU A 417 -8.73 -3.88 0.07
CA GLU A 417 -10.01 -3.30 -0.41
C GLU A 417 -10.51 -2.11 0.41
N PHE A 418 -9.91 -1.90 1.59
CA PHE A 418 -10.44 -1.02 2.63
C PHE A 418 -9.42 0.04 3.04
N ILE A 419 -9.11 0.98 2.15
CA ILE A 419 -8.08 2.01 2.39
C ILE A 419 -8.24 2.78 3.72
N ASN A 420 -9.46 2.94 4.22
CA ASN A 420 -9.70 3.58 5.51
C ASN A 420 -9.50 2.66 6.72
N PHE A 421 -9.66 1.34 6.56
CA PHE A 421 -9.39 0.37 7.64
C PHE A 421 -7.90 0.21 7.93
N LEU A 422 -7.01 0.67 7.06
CA LEU A 422 -5.57 0.70 7.34
C LEU A 422 -5.26 1.44 8.65
N GLU A 423 -6.06 2.46 8.98
CA GLU A 423 -5.97 3.22 10.23
C GLU A 423 -6.15 2.36 11.49
N LEU A 424 -6.90 1.26 11.40
CA LEU A 424 -7.13 0.34 12.51
C LEU A 424 -5.87 -0.41 12.92
N GLY A 425 -4.87 -0.50 12.05
CA GLY A 425 -3.58 -1.12 12.32
C GLY A 425 -2.51 -0.16 12.86
N ASP A 426 -2.73 1.16 12.81
CA ASP A 426 -1.67 2.15 13.09
C ASP A 426 -1.06 1.99 14.49
N GLU A 427 -1.90 1.79 15.50
CA GLU A 427 -1.43 1.62 16.88
C GLU A 427 -0.62 0.33 17.07
N ASP A 428 -1.05 -0.78 16.44
CA ASP A 428 -0.42 -2.08 16.63
C ASP A 428 0.90 -2.19 15.85
N ILE A 429 0.97 -1.61 14.64
CA ILE A 429 2.21 -1.52 13.85
C ILE A 429 3.22 -0.61 14.57
N PHE A 430 2.78 0.54 15.07
CA PHE A 430 3.60 1.44 15.88
C PHE A 430 4.20 0.70 17.09
N LYS A 431 3.38 -0.02 17.87
CA LYS A 431 3.84 -0.79 19.03
C LYS A 431 4.84 -1.88 18.64
N PHE A 432 4.63 -2.56 17.52
CA PHE A 432 5.57 -3.55 17.02
C PHE A 432 6.92 -2.93 16.68
N PHE A 433 6.96 -1.82 15.93
CA PHE A 433 8.21 -1.14 15.59
C PHE A 433 8.90 -0.55 16.83
N LYS A 434 8.12 -0.06 17.79
CA LYS A 434 8.63 0.38 19.08
C LYS A 434 9.29 -0.76 19.85
N PHE A 435 8.64 -1.94 19.91
CA PHE A 435 9.23 -3.16 20.45
C PHE A 435 10.55 -3.54 19.74
N LEU A 436 10.61 -3.47 18.41
CA LEU A 436 11.84 -3.76 17.68
C LEU A 436 13.00 -2.86 18.11
N LYS A 437 12.71 -1.57 18.37
CA LYS A 437 13.72 -0.59 18.81
C LYS A 437 14.09 -0.74 20.29
N GLU A 438 13.11 -0.77 21.18
CA GLU A 438 13.33 -0.72 22.64
C GLU A 438 13.95 -2.01 23.18
N ASP A 439 13.61 -3.17 22.60
CA ASP A 439 14.19 -4.46 23.03
C ASP A 439 15.55 -4.76 22.36
N GLY A 440 16.10 -3.82 21.58
CA GLY A 440 17.41 -3.93 20.91
C GLY A 440 17.42 -4.82 19.67
N HIS A 441 16.26 -5.11 19.08
CA HIS A 441 16.18 -5.96 17.88
C HIS A 441 16.66 -5.24 16.61
N LEU A 442 16.68 -3.90 16.59
CA LEU A 442 17.21 -3.10 15.48
C LEU A 442 18.71 -2.78 15.56
N ASP A 443 19.41 -3.20 16.61
CA ASP A 443 20.84 -2.88 16.77
C ASP A 443 21.70 -3.51 15.67
N ARG A 444 21.29 -4.69 15.19
CA ARG A 444 21.88 -5.40 14.04
C ARG A 444 20.82 -5.88 13.04
N ALA A 445 19.81 -5.05 12.78
CA ALA A 445 18.79 -5.38 11.79
C ALA A 445 18.37 -4.19 10.94
N PHE A 446 18.05 -4.47 9.69
CA PHE A 446 17.27 -3.58 8.84
C PHE A 446 15.78 -3.75 9.14
N LEU A 447 15.04 -2.65 9.20
CA LEU A 447 13.58 -2.67 9.11
C LEU A 447 13.17 -2.04 7.77
N ILE A 448 12.48 -2.82 6.95
CA ILE A 448 11.96 -2.40 5.65
C ILE A 448 10.43 -2.37 5.76
N PHE A 449 9.88 -1.16 5.78
CA PHE A 449 8.43 -0.94 5.80
C PHE A 449 7.98 -0.47 4.43
N TYR A 450 7.21 -1.28 3.72
CA TYR A 450 7.01 -1.09 2.28
C TYR A 450 5.66 -1.60 1.78
N SER A 451 5.36 -1.32 0.51
CA SER A 451 4.18 -1.75 -0.20
C SER A 451 4.50 -2.08 -1.66
N ASP A 452 3.56 -2.73 -2.33
CA ASP A 452 3.63 -3.24 -3.70
C ASP A 452 3.05 -2.26 -4.72
N HIS A 453 1.95 -1.59 -4.36
CA HIS A 453 1.29 -0.52 -5.12
C HIS A 453 0.40 0.32 -4.19
N GLY A 454 -0.14 1.44 -4.67
CA GLY A 454 -1.22 2.14 -3.96
C GLY A 454 -2.61 1.58 -4.30
N SER A 455 -3.68 2.31 -3.96
CA SER A 455 -5.04 1.82 -4.17
C SER A 455 -5.42 1.73 -5.65
N ARG A 456 -5.95 0.58 -6.06
CA ARG A 456 -6.22 0.23 -7.46
C ARG A 456 -7.69 0.10 -7.85
N ILE A 457 -8.52 -0.33 -6.90
CA ILE A 457 -9.87 -0.86 -7.19
C ILE A 457 -10.95 0.16 -6.83
N ASP A 458 -10.62 1.19 -6.05
CA ASP A 458 -11.56 2.22 -5.61
C ASP A 458 -11.60 3.45 -6.52
N ASP A 459 -12.52 4.35 -6.20
CA ASP A 459 -12.67 5.65 -6.87
C ASP A 459 -11.50 6.61 -6.67
N ILE A 460 -10.60 6.35 -5.70
CA ILE A 460 -9.42 7.20 -5.48
C ILE A 460 -8.53 7.12 -6.72
N ARG A 461 -8.31 5.91 -7.28
CA ARG A 461 -7.51 5.72 -8.50
C ARG A 461 -7.94 6.63 -9.65
N ASN A 462 -9.22 6.97 -9.74
CA ASN A 462 -9.77 7.79 -10.83
C ASN A 462 -9.52 9.30 -10.66
N THR A 463 -9.00 9.72 -9.51
CA THR A 463 -8.53 11.10 -9.30
C THR A 463 -7.13 11.31 -9.88
N PHE A 464 -6.77 12.58 -10.12
CA PHE A 464 -5.42 12.92 -10.57
C PHE A 464 -4.33 12.48 -9.59
N VAL A 465 -4.53 12.72 -8.29
CA VAL A 465 -3.56 12.34 -7.26
C VAL A 465 -3.54 10.83 -7.10
N GLY A 466 -4.72 10.19 -7.05
CA GLY A 466 -4.86 8.76 -6.82
C GLY A 466 -4.16 7.90 -7.86
N ARG A 467 -4.28 8.23 -9.16
CA ARG A 467 -3.53 7.52 -10.22
C ARG A 467 -2.01 7.68 -10.11
N ILE A 468 -1.51 8.79 -9.55
CA ILE A 468 -0.06 8.95 -9.34
C ILE A 468 0.38 8.17 -8.11
N GLU A 469 -0.29 8.35 -6.97
CA GLU A 469 0.08 7.64 -5.73
C GLU A 469 -0.13 6.12 -5.83
N GLU A 470 -1.05 5.65 -6.67
CA GLU A 470 -1.22 4.23 -7.01
C GLU A 470 0.04 3.60 -7.60
N ARG A 471 0.83 4.39 -8.34
CA ARG A 471 2.09 3.96 -8.97
C ARG A 471 3.28 4.11 -8.03
N MET A 472 3.12 4.82 -6.92
CA MET A 472 4.18 5.22 -5.99
C MET A 472 3.91 4.66 -4.59
N PRO A 473 4.12 3.34 -4.38
CA PRO A 473 3.92 2.68 -3.09
C PRO A 473 4.86 3.22 -2.00
N LEU A 474 4.53 2.90 -0.76
CA LEU A 474 5.42 3.15 0.37
C LEU A 474 6.72 2.34 0.24
N LEU A 475 7.87 2.97 0.45
CA LEU A 475 9.12 2.31 0.81
C LEU A 475 9.87 3.16 1.83
N SER A 476 10.17 2.57 2.97
CA SER A 476 10.91 3.17 4.08
C SER A 476 11.92 2.15 4.62
N ILE A 477 13.18 2.54 4.75
CA ILE A 477 14.26 1.68 5.21
C ILE A 477 14.93 2.29 6.44
N ILE A 478 14.95 1.54 7.53
CA ILE A 478 15.73 1.83 8.73
C ILE A 478 16.98 0.96 8.67
N VAL A 479 18.15 1.58 8.87
CA VAL A 479 19.47 0.94 8.77
C VAL A 479 20.11 0.91 10.16
N PRO A 480 20.76 -0.19 10.57
CA PRO A 480 21.43 -0.26 11.87
C PRO A 480 22.57 0.77 11.96
N ASN A 481 22.62 1.51 13.08
CA ASN A 481 23.56 2.62 13.25
C ASN A 481 25.03 2.21 13.09
N VAL A 482 25.40 1.00 13.51
CA VAL A 482 26.77 0.48 13.37
C VAL A 482 27.19 0.39 11.90
N LEU A 483 26.25 0.10 10.99
CA LEU A 483 26.54 0.05 9.56
C LEU A 483 26.74 1.45 8.98
N LEU A 484 25.87 2.41 9.34
CA LEU A 484 25.99 3.80 8.87
C LEU A 484 27.29 4.45 9.35
N GLN A 485 27.72 4.17 10.59
CA GLN A 485 28.99 4.66 11.12
C GLN A 485 30.20 4.06 10.40
N LYS A 486 30.11 2.78 10.01
CA LYS A 486 31.18 2.07 9.30
C LYS A 486 31.28 2.46 7.82
N TYR A 487 30.16 2.78 7.17
CA TYR A 487 30.10 3.13 5.75
C TYR A 487 29.33 4.45 5.51
N PRO A 488 29.98 5.61 5.71
CA PRO A 488 29.34 6.92 5.48
C PRO A 488 28.85 7.13 4.05
N ASP A 489 29.57 6.61 3.05
CA ASP A 489 29.17 6.72 1.64
C ASP A 489 27.84 5.98 1.36
N LEU A 490 27.59 4.86 2.06
CA LEU A 490 26.31 4.14 2.00
C LEU A 490 25.17 5.02 2.55
N GLN A 491 25.42 5.73 3.66
CA GLN A 491 24.44 6.68 4.21
C GLN A 491 24.12 7.81 3.24
N GLN A 492 25.15 8.40 2.62
CA GLN A 492 24.96 9.45 1.62
C GLN A 492 24.15 8.94 0.42
N ASN A 493 24.49 7.76 -0.10
CA ASN A 493 23.78 7.18 -1.23
C ASN A 493 22.32 6.89 -0.91
N LEU A 494 22.00 6.36 0.28
CA LEU A 494 20.61 6.16 0.70
C LEU A 494 19.84 7.49 0.77
N GLN A 495 20.48 8.54 1.31
CA GLN A 495 19.88 9.87 1.40
C GLN A 495 19.64 10.51 0.03
N GLU A 496 20.54 10.31 -0.91
CA GLU A 496 20.36 10.80 -2.28
C GLU A 496 19.33 9.97 -3.04
N ASN A 497 19.41 8.64 -2.93
CA ASN A 497 18.51 7.71 -3.62
C ASN A 497 17.07 7.79 -3.10
N SER A 498 16.84 8.24 -1.86
CA SER A 498 15.49 8.48 -1.34
C SER A 498 14.75 9.58 -2.12
N GLU A 499 15.48 10.44 -2.83
CA GLU A 499 14.96 11.51 -3.70
C GLU A 499 15.09 11.16 -5.19
N ARG A 500 15.37 9.90 -5.55
CA ARG A 500 15.56 9.44 -6.94
C ARG A 500 14.55 8.35 -7.34
N LEU A 501 14.47 8.10 -8.64
CA LEU A 501 13.64 7.03 -9.20
C LEU A 501 14.21 5.67 -8.80
N THR A 502 13.45 4.95 -7.98
CA THR A 502 13.79 3.61 -7.47
C THR A 502 12.65 2.64 -7.74
N THR A 503 12.96 1.34 -7.80
CA THR A 503 11.98 0.30 -8.15
C THR A 503 12.16 -0.95 -7.31
N ASN A 504 11.20 -1.87 -7.44
CA ASN A 504 11.22 -3.19 -6.83
C ASN A 504 12.53 -3.97 -7.14
N PHE A 505 13.13 -3.75 -8.31
CA PHE A 505 14.40 -4.40 -8.68
C PHE A 505 15.60 -3.85 -7.91
N ASP A 506 15.59 -2.55 -7.59
CA ASP A 506 16.64 -1.92 -6.79
C ASP A 506 16.60 -2.43 -5.34
N LEU A 507 15.38 -2.62 -4.79
CA LEU A 507 15.19 -3.22 -3.48
C LEU A 507 15.71 -4.67 -3.46
N HIS A 508 15.47 -5.46 -4.51
CA HIS A 508 16.03 -6.82 -4.61
C HIS A 508 17.56 -6.84 -4.59
N GLU A 509 18.21 -5.97 -5.38
CA GLU A 509 19.67 -5.87 -5.38
C GLU A 509 20.21 -5.41 -4.02
N THR A 510 19.45 -4.60 -3.29
CA THR A 510 19.78 -4.21 -1.92
C THR A 510 19.71 -5.40 -0.97
N LEU A 511 18.67 -6.23 -1.04
CA LEU A 511 18.56 -7.46 -0.25
C LEU A 511 19.69 -8.44 -0.54
N LYS A 512 20.13 -8.53 -1.80
CA LYS A 512 21.30 -9.32 -2.20
C LYS A 512 22.59 -8.79 -1.58
N ASP A 513 22.82 -7.48 -1.61
CA ASP A 513 23.98 -6.87 -0.94
C ASP A 513 23.92 -7.14 0.58
N ILE A 514 22.73 -7.08 1.21
CA ILE A 514 22.57 -7.38 2.65
C ILE A 514 22.95 -8.83 2.98
N VAL A 515 22.39 -9.83 2.28
CA VAL A 515 22.66 -11.23 2.60
C VAL A 515 24.11 -11.64 2.30
N GLN A 516 24.78 -10.94 1.39
CA GLN A 516 26.19 -11.14 1.04
C GLN A 516 27.16 -10.35 1.93
N GLY A 517 26.65 -9.47 2.81
CA GLY A 517 27.48 -8.55 3.59
C GLY A 517 28.28 -7.56 2.73
N ASN A 518 27.78 -7.24 1.54
CA ASN A 518 28.46 -6.43 0.54
C ASN A 518 28.10 -4.94 0.68
N TYR A 519 28.81 -4.25 1.57
CA TYR A 519 28.60 -2.83 1.87
C TYR A 519 29.72 -1.92 1.38
N ASP A 520 30.86 -2.47 0.96
CA ASP A 520 31.99 -1.70 0.44
C ASP A 520 31.74 -1.31 -1.03
N LEU A 521 31.63 0.00 -1.25
CA LEU A 521 31.32 0.60 -2.54
C LEU A 521 32.56 0.81 -3.42
N HIS A 522 33.77 0.76 -2.84
CA HIS A 522 35.03 1.07 -3.55
C HIS A 522 35.57 -0.11 -4.37
N GLY A 523 35.07 -1.33 -4.15
CA GLY A 523 35.49 -2.54 -4.87
C GLY A 523 34.79 -2.81 -6.21
N VAL A 524 33.79 -2.01 -6.61
CA VAL A 524 32.89 -2.33 -7.73
C VAL A 524 33.31 -1.62 -9.03
N LEU A 525 34.54 -1.88 -9.49
CA LEU A 525 34.97 -1.65 -10.89
C LEU A 525 34.95 -2.95 -11.71
N LYS A 526 34.24 -3.99 -11.26
CA LYS A 526 34.01 -5.18 -12.10
C LYS A 526 32.86 -4.89 -13.06
N LYS A 527 33.14 -4.97 -14.37
CA LYS A 527 32.18 -4.88 -15.51
C LYS A 527 30.80 -5.38 -15.06
N GLN A 528 29.90 -4.45 -14.77
CA GLN A 528 28.54 -4.80 -14.44
C GLN A 528 27.92 -5.40 -15.71
N VAL A 529 27.58 -6.68 -15.65
CA VAL A 529 26.49 -7.20 -16.49
C VAL A 529 25.32 -6.21 -16.31
N PRO A 530 24.62 -5.79 -17.36
CA PRO A 530 23.47 -4.89 -17.22
C PRO A 530 22.49 -5.47 -16.20
N SER A 531 22.50 -4.93 -14.99
CA SER A 531 21.60 -5.35 -13.93
C SER A 531 20.31 -4.57 -14.10
N ARG A 532 19.18 -5.26 -13.96
CA ARG A 532 17.85 -4.62 -14.04
C ARG A 532 17.65 -3.60 -12.92
N GLY A 533 18.24 -3.85 -11.75
CA GLY A 533 18.22 -2.97 -10.59
C GLY A 533 19.62 -2.51 -10.19
N VAL A 534 19.68 -1.41 -9.46
CA VAL A 534 20.87 -0.91 -8.78
C VAL A 534 20.57 -0.92 -7.29
N SER A 535 21.41 -1.59 -6.49
CA SER A 535 21.26 -1.59 -5.03
C SER A 535 21.17 -0.16 -4.49
N LEU A 536 20.25 0.06 -3.54
CA LEU A 536 19.98 1.36 -2.92
C LEU A 536 21.17 1.89 -2.10
N PHE A 537 22.17 1.04 -1.82
CA PHE A 537 23.44 1.45 -1.20
C PHE A 537 24.42 2.10 -2.18
N LYS A 538 24.19 1.97 -3.49
CA LYS A 538 25.05 2.51 -4.56
C LYS A 538 24.40 3.74 -5.20
N PRO A 539 25.17 4.67 -5.80
CA PRO A 539 24.59 5.86 -6.43
C PRO A 539 23.67 5.47 -7.61
N ILE A 540 22.40 5.87 -7.54
CA ILE A 540 21.47 5.78 -8.67
C ILE A 540 21.50 7.11 -9.43
N SER A 541 21.50 7.11 -10.77
CA SER A 541 21.56 8.37 -11.51
C SER A 541 20.35 9.28 -11.21
N ASN A 542 20.59 10.58 -11.03
CA ASN A 542 19.52 11.59 -10.92
C ASN A 542 18.83 11.87 -12.27
N THR A 543 19.41 11.42 -13.39
CA THR A 543 18.81 11.50 -14.73
C THR A 543 18.12 10.20 -15.16
N ARG A 544 18.01 9.20 -14.27
CA ARG A 544 17.40 7.90 -14.60
C ARG A 544 15.96 8.08 -15.10
N SER A 545 15.68 7.45 -16.23
CA SER A 545 14.37 7.40 -16.87
C SER A 545 13.57 6.16 -16.43
N CYS A 546 12.25 6.16 -16.67
CA CYS A 546 11.42 4.98 -16.42
C CYS A 546 11.86 3.76 -17.25
N ALA A 547 12.29 3.98 -18.49
CA ALA A 547 12.79 2.93 -19.38
C ALA A 547 14.08 2.27 -18.81
N GLU A 548 15.05 3.07 -18.37
CA GLU A 548 16.28 2.57 -17.72
C GLU A 548 15.97 1.88 -16.38
N ALA A 549 14.90 2.30 -15.69
CA ALA A 549 14.41 1.68 -14.47
C ALA A 549 13.54 0.44 -14.70
N TRP A 550 13.32 0.04 -15.96
CA TRP A 550 12.46 -1.08 -16.34
C TRP A 550 11.01 -0.95 -15.87
N ILE A 551 10.51 0.30 -15.80
CA ILE A 551 9.13 0.62 -15.46
C ILE A 551 8.33 0.75 -16.77
N PRO A 552 7.33 -0.10 -17.02
CA PRO A 552 6.43 0.04 -18.15
C PRO A 552 5.69 1.39 -18.16
N GLU A 553 5.35 1.88 -19.36
CA GLU A 553 4.66 3.16 -19.58
C GLU A 553 3.37 3.34 -18.79
N ASN A 554 2.61 2.26 -18.55
CA ASN A 554 1.38 2.31 -17.77
C ASN A 554 1.62 2.48 -16.25
N TYR A 555 2.84 2.25 -15.76
CA TYR A 555 3.22 2.37 -14.35
C TYR A 555 4.19 3.53 -14.07
N CYS A 556 4.74 4.16 -15.11
CA CYS A 556 5.60 5.32 -14.97
C CYS A 556 4.81 6.56 -14.49
N ALA A 557 5.10 7.03 -13.28
CA ALA A 557 4.43 8.19 -12.68
C ALA A 557 5.19 9.51 -12.89
N CYS A 558 6.37 9.47 -13.52
CA CYS A 558 7.24 10.63 -13.69
C CYS A 558 6.55 11.73 -14.49
N TYR A 559 6.69 12.97 -14.01
CA TYR A 559 6.32 14.15 -14.76
C TYR A 559 7.26 14.34 -15.94
N LYS A 560 6.72 14.92 -17.01
CA LYS A 560 7.48 15.41 -18.15
C LYS A 560 7.70 16.91 -18.02
N SER A 561 8.83 17.37 -18.57
CA SER A 561 9.13 18.78 -18.74
C SER A 561 9.15 19.10 -20.24
N ASP A 562 8.26 20.02 -20.66
CA ASP A 562 8.23 20.54 -22.02
C ASP A 562 8.80 21.98 -22.02
N VAL A 563 9.85 22.24 -22.81
CA VAL A 563 10.42 23.59 -22.95
C VAL A 563 9.41 24.53 -23.60
N LEU A 564 9.18 25.69 -23.00
CA LEU A 564 8.29 26.72 -23.51
C LEU A 564 9.05 27.84 -24.20
N ASN A 565 8.40 28.51 -25.15
CA ASN A 565 8.91 29.75 -25.72
C ASN A 565 8.87 30.85 -24.64
N PRO A 566 10.01 31.49 -24.27
CA PRO A 566 10.04 32.52 -23.23
C PRO A 566 9.11 33.72 -23.49
N ASN A 567 8.70 33.93 -24.74
CA ASN A 567 7.78 35.00 -25.14
C ASN A 567 6.29 34.60 -25.06
N ASP A 568 5.93 33.43 -24.53
CA ASP A 568 4.54 33.04 -24.34
C ASP A 568 3.84 34.01 -23.36
N PRO A 569 2.68 34.61 -23.72
CA PRO A 569 1.97 35.55 -22.86
C PRO A 569 1.60 35.01 -21.47
N VAL A 570 1.49 33.69 -21.29
CA VAL A 570 1.24 33.10 -19.96
C VAL A 570 2.44 33.27 -19.04
N LEU A 571 3.67 33.22 -19.58
CA LEU A 571 4.90 33.28 -18.80
C LEU A 571 5.18 34.67 -18.25
N GLU A 572 4.76 35.72 -18.96
CA GLU A 572 4.83 37.08 -18.43
C GLU A 572 3.96 37.21 -17.16
N LYS A 573 2.77 36.58 -17.12
CA LYS A 573 1.91 36.56 -15.93
C LYS A 573 2.54 35.78 -14.79
N VAL A 574 3.09 34.61 -15.08
CA VAL A 574 3.79 33.76 -14.09
C VAL A 574 4.99 34.50 -13.51
N ALA A 575 5.85 35.06 -14.36
CA ALA A 575 7.06 35.76 -13.94
C ALA A 575 6.74 37.03 -13.13
N ASN A 576 5.72 37.79 -13.52
CA ASN A 576 5.25 38.93 -12.72
C ASN A 576 4.69 38.49 -11.36
N PHE A 577 4.01 37.35 -11.29
CA PHE A 577 3.55 36.79 -10.02
C PHE A 577 4.72 36.42 -9.09
N ILE A 578 5.78 35.80 -9.63
CA ILE A 578 7.01 35.53 -8.88
C ILE A 578 7.64 36.83 -8.37
N VAL A 579 7.81 37.84 -9.25
CA VAL A 579 8.37 39.14 -8.86
C VAL A 579 7.52 39.84 -7.80
N HIS A 580 6.19 39.74 -7.89
CA HIS A 580 5.28 40.27 -6.88
C HIS A 580 5.48 39.54 -5.54
N HIS A 581 5.58 38.21 -5.56
CA HIS A 581 5.86 37.41 -4.37
C HIS A 581 7.20 37.81 -3.71
N ILE A 582 8.27 37.97 -4.49
CA ILE A 582 9.58 38.43 -3.99
C ILE A 582 9.46 39.79 -3.32
N ASN A 583 8.80 40.76 -3.96
CA ASN A 583 8.60 42.09 -3.38
C ASN A 583 7.78 42.02 -2.08
N ASN A 584 6.80 41.11 -1.99
CA ASN A 584 6.03 40.89 -0.77
C ASN A 584 6.90 40.31 0.37
N LEU A 585 7.82 39.39 0.08
CA LEU A 585 8.81 38.91 1.05
C LEU A 585 9.71 40.05 1.57
N LEU A 586 10.00 41.04 0.71
CA LEU A 586 10.81 42.22 1.04
C LEU A 586 10.02 43.37 1.69
N THR A 587 8.73 43.21 1.99
CA THR A 587 7.88 44.31 2.52
C THR A 587 8.45 44.99 3.75
N LYS A 588 9.07 44.21 4.66
CA LYS A 588 9.73 44.75 5.88
C LYS A 588 10.96 45.62 5.59
N TYR A 589 11.54 45.47 4.41
CA TYR A 589 12.74 46.17 3.95
C TYR A 589 12.43 47.12 2.77
N LYS A 590 11.16 47.47 2.53
CA LYS A 590 10.73 48.25 1.35
C LYS A 590 11.45 49.60 1.17
N ASP A 591 11.90 50.22 2.25
CA ASP A 591 12.60 51.51 2.23
C ASP A 591 14.11 51.35 1.97
N MET A 592 14.64 50.15 2.24
CA MET A 592 16.05 49.81 2.05
C MET A 592 16.30 49.04 0.75
N CYS A 593 15.34 48.23 0.29
CA CYS A 593 15.44 47.42 -0.92
C CYS A 593 14.68 48.08 -2.07
N ALA A 594 15.29 48.12 -3.25
CA ALA A 594 14.65 48.56 -4.47
C ALA A 594 13.49 47.62 -4.83
N LYS A 595 12.37 48.20 -5.25
CA LYS A 595 11.22 47.44 -5.76
C LYS A 595 11.57 46.82 -7.11
N LEU A 596 11.62 45.49 -7.16
CA LEU A 596 11.97 44.75 -8.36
C LEU A 596 10.81 44.75 -9.37
N LYS A 597 11.15 44.78 -10.65
CA LYS A 597 10.24 44.62 -11.79
C LYS A 597 10.80 43.56 -12.72
N LEU A 598 9.93 42.82 -13.39
CA LEU A 598 10.34 41.88 -14.43
C LEU A 598 11.04 42.65 -15.57
N LEU A 599 12.22 42.19 -15.97
CA LEU A 599 12.89 42.63 -17.21
C LEU A 599 12.49 41.72 -18.37
N LYS A 600 12.73 40.41 -18.21
CA LYS A 600 12.36 39.39 -19.20
C LYS A 600 12.35 37.99 -18.57
N VAL A 601 11.66 37.07 -19.24
CA VAL A 601 11.79 35.62 -19.00
C VAL A 601 12.97 35.12 -19.84
N GLN A 602 13.89 34.36 -19.22
CA GLN A 602 15.01 33.75 -19.93
C GLN A 602 14.63 32.38 -20.46
N GLU A 603 14.09 31.54 -19.56
CA GLU A 603 13.78 30.15 -19.82
C GLU A 603 12.50 29.78 -19.07
N ALA A 604 11.73 28.87 -19.65
CA ALA A 604 10.55 28.34 -19.00
C ALA A 604 10.27 26.91 -19.44
N GLN A 605 9.71 26.13 -18.52
CA GLN A 605 9.31 24.76 -18.75
C GLN A 605 7.89 24.52 -18.20
N LEU A 606 7.07 23.79 -18.94
CA LEU A 606 5.80 23.25 -18.47
C LEU A 606 6.03 21.86 -17.90
N ILE A 607 5.82 21.72 -16.59
CA ILE A 607 5.84 20.43 -15.92
C ILE A 607 4.41 19.88 -15.94
N SER A 608 4.25 18.64 -16.42
CA SER A 608 2.94 17.97 -16.46
C SER A 608 3.08 16.48 -16.23
N SER A 609 1.97 15.81 -15.91
CA SER A 609 2.00 14.39 -15.52
C SER A 609 2.53 13.41 -16.56
N GLY A 610 2.63 13.79 -17.84
CA GLY A 610 3.04 12.89 -18.95
C GLY A 610 2.04 11.76 -19.26
N LEU A 611 1.01 11.59 -18.42
CA LEU A 611 0.03 10.53 -18.49
C LEU A 611 -1.16 10.88 -19.40
N SER A 612 -1.35 10.11 -20.45
CA SER A 612 -2.46 10.24 -21.41
C SER A 612 -3.47 9.11 -21.23
N ALA A 613 -4.76 9.45 -21.26
CA ALA A 613 -5.83 8.45 -21.23
C ALA A 613 -5.86 7.68 -22.56
N LYS A 614 -5.79 6.35 -22.51
CA LYS A 614 -5.81 5.48 -23.70
C LYS A 614 -7.11 4.70 -23.88
N GLY A 615 -7.99 4.70 -22.87
CA GLY A 615 -9.30 4.04 -22.94
C GLY A 615 -9.79 3.55 -21.58
N GLU A 616 -10.67 2.55 -21.62
CA GLU A 616 -11.23 1.83 -20.47
C GLU A 616 -10.75 0.38 -20.51
N GLU A 617 -10.33 -0.21 -19.38
CA GLU A 617 -9.69 -1.55 -19.28
C GLU A 617 -10.65 -2.74 -19.42
N GLU A 618 -11.71 -2.62 -20.24
CA GLU A 618 -12.96 -3.41 -20.20
C GLU A 618 -13.94 -3.02 -19.09
N THR A 619 -15.22 -2.95 -19.46
CA THR A 619 -16.31 -2.66 -18.52
C THR A 619 -17.46 -3.62 -18.75
N ARG A 620 -17.82 -4.37 -17.72
CA ARG A 620 -19.21 -4.87 -17.58
C ARG A 620 -20.18 -3.69 -17.70
N LEU A 621 -21.44 -3.95 -18.05
CA LEU A 621 -22.45 -2.89 -18.21
C LEU A 621 -22.72 -2.21 -16.85
N THR A 622 -22.09 -1.07 -16.57
CA THR A 622 -22.30 -0.29 -15.32
C THR A 622 -23.03 1.02 -15.59
N PHE A 623 -23.77 1.53 -14.60
CA PHE A 623 -24.40 2.85 -14.72
C PHE A 623 -23.35 3.97 -14.82
N TYR A 624 -22.25 3.84 -14.07
CA TYR A 624 -21.15 4.81 -14.05
C TYR A 624 -20.49 5.00 -15.41
N LYS A 625 -20.48 3.99 -16.29
CA LYS A 625 -19.95 4.13 -17.65
C LYS A 625 -20.56 5.28 -18.44
N PHE A 626 -21.85 5.56 -18.25
CA PHE A 626 -22.54 6.59 -19.03
C PHE A 626 -22.27 8.02 -18.54
N ILE A 627 -21.72 8.18 -17.33
CA ILE A 627 -21.56 9.49 -16.66
C ILE A 627 -20.12 9.81 -16.27
N SER A 628 -19.27 8.80 -16.09
CA SER A 628 -17.89 8.98 -15.64
C SER A 628 -16.97 9.44 -16.78
N LYS A 629 -16.11 10.41 -16.48
CA LYS A 629 -15.01 10.85 -17.35
C LYS A 629 -13.72 10.88 -16.54
N PRO A 630 -12.56 10.58 -17.15
CA PRO A 630 -11.30 10.64 -16.43
C PRO A 630 -11.03 12.07 -15.95
N GLU A 631 -10.68 12.21 -14.67
CA GLU A 631 -10.26 13.50 -14.12
C GLU A 631 -8.95 13.92 -14.80
N LYS A 632 -8.93 15.15 -15.31
CA LYS A 632 -7.73 15.74 -15.93
C LYS A 632 -6.95 16.53 -14.90
N GLU A 633 -5.67 16.73 -15.19
CA GLU A 633 -4.81 17.66 -14.46
C GLU A 633 -5.46 19.06 -14.45
N LYS A 634 -5.82 19.55 -13.25
CA LYS A 634 -6.55 20.82 -13.06
C LYS A 634 -5.64 22.02 -12.83
N HIS A 635 -4.33 21.80 -12.79
CA HIS A 635 -3.34 22.84 -12.65
C HIS A 635 -2.29 22.71 -13.75
N ARG A 636 -1.52 23.79 -13.96
CA ARG A 636 -0.34 23.77 -14.82
C ARG A 636 0.84 24.25 -14.01
N ARG A 637 1.92 23.48 -13.99
CA ARG A 637 3.12 23.82 -13.26
C ARG A 637 4.15 24.41 -14.21
N TYR A 638 4.66 25.59 -13.86
CA TYR A 638 5.67 26.29 -14.63
C TYR A 638 6.95 26.42 -13.80
N LEU A 639 8.08 25.97 -14.35
CA LEU A 639 9.40 26.34 -13.84
C LEU A 639 9.90 27.49 -14.71
N VAL A 640 10.20 28.65 -14.11
CA VAL A 640 10.55 29.86 -14.84
C VAL A 640 11.84 30.45 -14.30
N VAL A 641 12.79 30.70 -15.21
CA VAL A 641 13.97 31.52 -14.96
C VAL A 641 13.72 32.92 -15.52
N LEU A 642 13.73 33.93 -14.66
CA LEU A 642 13.42 35.32 -15.01
C LEU A 642 14.55 36.27 -14.58
N GLU A 643 14.66 37.38 -15.29
CA GLU A 643 15.54 38.48 -14.95
C GLU A 643 14.74 39.68 -14.43
N THR A 644 15.20 40.34 -13.36
CA THR A 644 14.57 41.56 -12.83
C THR A 644 15.45 42.79 -12.95
N VAL A 645 14.80 43.94 -12.96
CA VAL A 645 15.42 45.26 -12.80
C VAL A 645 14.82 46.00 -11.59
N PRO A 646 15.61 46.83 -10.88
CA PRO A 646 17.05 47.04 -11.04
C PRO A 646 17.88 45.83 -10.56
N GLY A 647 19.18 45.78 -10.92
CA GLY A 647 20.14 44.81 -10.38
C GLY A 647 20.36 43.52 -11.18
N ASN A 648 19.67 43.35 -12.31
CA ASN A 648 19.81 42.22 -13.25
C ASN A 648 19.84 40.87 -12.53
N ALA A 649 18.89 40.69 -11.62
CA ALA A 649 18.79 39.50 -10.81
C ALA A 649 18.19 38.35 -11.60
N LEU A 650 18.86 37.20 -11.63
CA LEU A 650 18.30 35.97 -12.19
C LEU A 650 17.68 35.14 -11.07
N PHE A 651 16.39 34.90 -11.20
CA PHE A 651 15.61 34.07 -10.28
C PHE A 651 15.04 32.85 -10.99
N GLU A 652 15.05 31.72 -10.33
CA GLU A 652 14.33 30.51 -10.71
C GLU A 652 13.22 30.25 -9.70
N GLY A 653 12.00 30.11 -10.18
CA GLY A 653 10.84 29.81 -9.33
C GLY A 653 9.90 28.81 -9.99
N THR A 654 9.25 28.00 -9.17
CA THR A 654 8.19 27.08 -9.61
C THR A 654 6.83 27.65 -9.22
N VAL A 655 5.88 27.66 -10.15
CA VAL A 655 4.54 28.20 -9.94
C VAL A 655 3.48 27.24 -10.43
N ASP A 656 2.52 26.92 -9.58
CA ASP A 656 1.29 26.24 -9.97
C ASP A 656 0.22 27.25 -10.35
N TYR A 657 -0.41 27.05 -11.50
CA TYR A 657 -1.60 27.77 -11.92
C TYR A 657 -2.82 26.87 -11.78
N HIS A 658 -3.65 27.15 -10.78
CA HIS A 658 -4.95 26.50 -10.58
C HIS A 658 -6.06 27.36 -11.19
N ILE A 659 -6.96 26.76 -11.97
CA ILE A 659 -8.09 27.48 -12.59
C ILE A 659 -8.96 28.21 -11.54
N GLU A 660 -9.12 27.63 -10.35
CA GLU A 660 -9.99 28.17 -9.30
C GLU A 660 -9.26 29.08 -8.29
N LYS A 661 -7.96 28.87 -8.06
CA LYS A 661 -7.19 29.59 -7.01
C LYS A 661 -6.21 30.63 -7.57
N GLY A 662 -5.95 30.63 -8.87
CA GLY A 662 -4.91 31.46 -9.48
C GLY A 662 -3.52 30.86 -9.32
N PHE A 663 -2.49 31.71 -9.28
CA PHE A 663 -1.10 31.28 -9.17
C PHE A 663 -0.68 31.06 -7.71
N GLU A 664 0.19 30.07 -7.50
CA GLU A 664 0.81 29.74 -6.22
C GLU A 664 2.30 29.44 -6.44
N VAL A 665 3.19 30.11 -5.70
CA VAL A 665 4.63 29.81 -5.74
C VAL A 665 4.87 28.54 -4.92
N LEU A 666 5.56 27.56 -5.51
CA LEU A 666 5.97 26.34 -4.83
C LEU A 666 7.41 26.44 -4.35
N GLY A 667 7.62 26.20 -3.05
CA GLY A 667 8.95 26.20 -2.43
C GLY A 667 9.59 27.59 -2.36
N ASP A 668 10.92 27.60 -2.18
CA ASP A 668 11.73 28.82 -2.17
C ASP A 668 12.10 29.25 -3.59
N ILE A 669 12.22 30.56 -3.84
CA ILE A 669 12.69 31.10 -5.13
C ILE A 669 14.22 31.22 -5.07
N SER A 670 14.91 30.63 -6.04
CA SER A 670 16.37 30.58 -6.07
C SER A 670 16.96 31.77 -6.81
N ARG A 671 17.99 32.40 -6.25
CA ARG A 671 18.83 33.38 -6.96
C ARG A 671 19.96 32.64 -7.68
N THR A 672 19.97 32.65 -9.01
CA THR A 672 20.89 31.83 -9.81
C THR A 672 22.18 32.56 -10.23
N ASN A 673 22.26 33.88 -10.05
CA ASN A 673 23.49 34.67 -10.26
C ASN A 673 24.03 35.31 -8.97
N LYS A 674 25.34 35.56 -8.93
CA LYS A 674 26.02 36.19 -7.78
C LYS A 674 25.46 37.59 -7.51
N TYR A 675 25.12 37.88 -6.25
CA TYR A 675 24.56 39.16 -5.81
C TYR A 675 25.51 40.00 -4.94
N GLY A 676 26.59 39.42 -4.40
CA GLY A 676 27.65 40.17 -3.70
C GLY A 676 27.12 41.14 -2.64
N ASN A 677 27.54 42.42 -2.72
CA ASN A 677 27.12 43.48 -1.79
C ASN A 677 25.76 44.13 -2.14
N GLN A 678 25.02 43.60 -3.13
CA GLN A 678 23.71 44.14 -3.51
C GLN A 678 22.73 44.15 -2.34
N SER A 679 22.84 43.25 -1.36
CA SER A 679 21.87 43.08 -0.28
C SER A 679 22.42 43.46 1.12
N HIS A 680 23.42 44.34 1.20
CA HIS A 680 24.14 44.65 2.45
C HIS A 680 23.26 45.25 3.56
N CYS A 681 22.20 45.98 3.18
CA CYS A 681 21.18 46.56 4.06
C CYS A 681 20.26 45.52 4.72
N VAL A 682 20.22 44.28 4.22
CA VAL A 682 19.39 43.20 4.79
C VAL A 682 20.23 42.30 5.68
N LYS A 683 19.88 42.20 6.96
CA LYS A 683 20.56 41.32 7.93
C LYS A 683 20.03 39.88 7.88
N GLU A 684 18.77 39.69 7.50
CA GLU A 684 18.14 38.37 7.43
C GLU A 684 18.68 37.53 6.26
N ARG A 685 19.34 36.41 6.60
CA ARG A 685 20.08 35.58 5.63
C ARG A 685 19.21 35.08 4.47
N ARG A 686 17.95 34.70 4.73
CA ARG A 686 17.02 34.19 3.70
C ARG A 686 16.58 35.27 2.70
N LEU A 687 16.54 36.54 3.12
CA LEU A 687 16.09 37.64 2.27
C LEU A 687 17.21 38.31 1.47
N LYS A 688 18.47 38.05 1.83
CA LYS A 688 19.64 38.60 1.11
C LYS A 688 19.64 38.28 -0.38
N LEU A 689 19.23 37.06 -0.75
CA LEU A 689 19.25 36.63 -2.15
C LEU A 689 18.23 37.39 -3.03
N TYR A 690 17.24 38.06 -2.42
CA TYR A 690 16.21 38.83 -3.11
C TYR A 690 16.50 40.32 -3.22
N CYS A 691 17.12 40.92 -2.20
CA CYS A 691 17.21 42.37 -2.09
C CYS A 691 18.34 42.99 -2.94
N LEU A 692 18.03 44.09 -3.61
CA LEU A 692 19.00 45.10 -4.04
C LEU A 692 18.80 46.34 -3.17
N CYS A 693 19.82 46.76 -2.43
CA CYS A 693 19.74 47.94 -1.58
C CYS A 693 19.65 49.21 -2.41
N ASN A 694 18.79 50.13 -1.98
CA ASN A 694 18.72 51.48 -2.51
C ASN A 694 20.08 52.16 -2.29
N SER A 695 20.45 52.99 -3.25
CA SER A 695 21.73 53.72 -3.24
C SER A 695 21.73 54.81 -2.19
#